data_AF-A0ABD3XP03-F1
#
_entry.id   AF-A0ABD3XP03-F1
#
_cell.length_a   1.000
_cell.length_b   1.000
_cell.length_c   1.000
_cell.angle_alpha   90.00
_cell.angle_beta   90.00
_cell.angle_gamma   90.00
#
_symmetry.space_group_name_H-M   'P 1'
#
loop_
_entity.id
_entity.type
_entity.pdbx_description
1 polymer ?
#
loop_
_entity_poly.entity_id
_entity_poly.type
_entity_poly.pdbx_seq_one_letter_code
_entity_poly.pdbx_strand_id
1 'polypeptide(L)'
;MATSSPTEGRFAQVLQCPICLESLRRPKVLPCGHTYCNSCLQSHISSKVINKGTPQACFPCPVCRADTTLPDTPVNSIVSSVLDVSVETFGEKFCDLCLKWNRETSAKSFCKDCKRFLCTLCKEHHNETLSRISHDVIDLSTDYDTSIRIPRLSSIEKCLRHLNKSIKFFCMDHNILCCNTCGFLEHRKCERVIPIDDMIKTFDAKAKSKYLEANIRNIGEHMKEITGNIKENVDNIQNYKSAILKEIRSLRAELDAKLQKLEDDLIASLEGSHKAEDLTLHNQAAKGQSLISAIGIDLTQLDLVMTHGSEVQKVITLHNMEKNQDRYFKAISEYQEELKCIKLGLEVNKNLRDMINGLNQFGQITVTRSQTKLSPCPVVTVSQPTVETVSGISGTPLKDRKAVKVSEFSVKLSDDTSPCYISDVLTFQTARHIFVDWRNEKIKLYGDNFQLQESMKLKGNPWNACILPDNKMGVTLPYKNTILIFGIHNKMYIVKEIKTRLECWGIAVMKDQLVITTGRDEHSILLLNITGSEIRTVRPDNYQSEKLLNPYYVKLNKDKTIIYISYNKGNKMVAYNTSWNVLFTYTDQDMNGPRGIDTDRVGNTFLCGSSSFNVHQISTDGKLIKVLITKKEEMKEPLTIKFYGDMDRFFATYCNGDVEMYDMCG
;
A
#
# COMPACT_ATOMS: atom_id res chain seq x y z
N MET A 1 -37.99 -31.30 -26.05
CA MET A 1 -38.34 -30.57 -24.81
C MET A 1 -38.67 -31.59 -23.74
N ALA A 2 -37.81 -31.70 -22.72
CA ALA A 2 -38.16 -32.25 -21.42
C ALA A 2 -37.42 -31.38 -20.42
N THR A 3 -38.14 -30.41 -19.86
CA THR A 3 -37.65 -29.50 -18.82
C THR A 3 -37.42 -30.32 -17.56
N SER A 4 -36.15 -30.65 -17.28
CA SER A 4 -35.75 -31.24 -16.01
C SER A 4 -36.15 -30.31 -14.87
N SER A 5 -36.80 -30.85 -13.84
CA SER A 5 -37.32 -30.10 -12.70
C SER A 5 -36.20 -29.34 -11.96
N PRO A 6 -36.48 -28.22 -11.27
CA PRO A 6 -35.47 -27.42 -10.55
C PRO A 6 -34.69 -28.19 -9.46
N THR A 7 -35.20 -29.36 -9.07
CA THR A 7 -34.60 -30.29 -8.11
C THR A 7 -33.59 -31.26 -8.74
N GLU A 8 -33.71 -31.60 -10.03
CA GLU A 8 -32.80 -32.53 -10.72
C GLU A 8 -31.39 -31.96 -10.91
N GLY A 9 -31.25 -30.64 -11.10
CA GLY A 9 -29.95 -29.97 -11.24
C GLY A 9 -29.19 -29.73 -9.92
N ARG A 10 -29.87 -29.78 -8.77
CA ARG A 10 -29.30 -29.37 -7.48
C ARG A 10 -28.40 -30.42 -6.83
N PHE A 11 -28.65 -31.71 -7.08
CA PHE A 11 -27.84 -32.82 -6.55
C PHE A 11 -26.78 -33.32 -7.55
N ALA A 12 -26.94 -33.02 -8.84
CA ALA A 12 -26.02 -33.44 -9.90
C ALA A 12 -24.57 -32.95 -9.67
N GLN A 13 -24.40 -31.71 -9.18
CA GLN A 13 -23.08 -31.14 -8.88
C GLN A 13 -22.34 -31.87 -7.74
N VAL A 14 -23.06 -32.46 -6.79
CA VAL A 14 -22.48 -33.21 -5.66
C VAL A 14 -22.04 -34.62 -6.09
N LEU A 15 -22.63 -35.14 -7.17
CA LEU A 15 -22.36 -36.47 -7.73
C LEU A 15 -21.37 -36.45 -8.91
N GLN A 16 -20.84 -35.26 -9.25
CA GLN A 16 -19.89 -35.06 -10.33
C GLN A 16 -18.47 -34.94 -9.78
N CYS A 17 -17.51 -35.60 -10.43
CA CYS A 17 -16.10 -35.48 -10.09
C CYS A 17 -15.56 -34.13 -10.56
N PRO A 18 -14.94 -33.30 -9.68
CA PRO A 18 -14.37 -32.01 -10.09
C PRO A 18 -13.14 -32.12 -11.01
N ILE A 19 -12.57 -33.32 -11.18
CA ILE A 19 -11.39 -33.55 -12.04
C ILE A 19 -11.81 -33.96 -13.44
N CYS A 20 -12.60 -35.03 -13.58
CA CYS A 20 -13.02 -35.52 -14.91
C CYS A 20 -14.35 -34.94 -15.38
N LEU A 21 -15.08 -34.21 -14.52
CA LEU A 21 -16.39 -33.63 -14.79
C LEU A 21 -17.45 -34.67 -15.21
N GLU A 22 -17.23 -35.94 -14.89
CA GLU A 22 -18.20 -37.03 -15.07
C GLU A 22 -18.81 -37.44 -13.72
N SER A 23 -19.86 -38.25 -13.75
CA SER A 23 -20.42 -38.89 -12.54
C SER A 23 -19.35 -39.68 -11.78
N LEU A 24 -19.37 -39.58 -10.45
CA LEU A 24 -18.38 -40.18 -9.56
C LEU A 24 -18.33 -41.71 -9.70
N ARG A 25 -17.16 -42.23 -10.10
CA ARG A 25 -16.88 -43.68 -10.16
C ARG A 25 -15.96 -44.07 -9.00
N ARG A 26 -16.45 -44.96 -8.11
CA ARG A 26 -15.75 -45.39 -6.89
C ARG A 26 -15.24 -44.17 -6.09
N PRO A 27 -16.14 -43.36 -5.53
CA PRO A 27 -15.78 -42.09 -4.92
C PRO A 27 -14.83 -42.26 -3.74
N LYS A 28 -13.86 -41.35 -3.64
CA LYS A 28 -12.98 -41.16 -2.49
C LYS A 28 -13.14 -39.74 -1.97
N VAL A 29 -13.21 -39.60 -0.66
CA VAL A 29 -13.42 -38.31 0.01
C VAL A 29 -12.17 -37.93 0.79
N LEU A 30 -11.75 -36.69 0.59
CA LEU A 30 -10.64 -36.11 1.34
C LEU A 30 -11.14 -35.58 2.69
N PRO A 31 -10.26 -35.40 3.69
CA PRO A 31 -10.62 -34.80 4.98
C PRO A 31 -11.29 -33.42 4.87
N CYS A 32 -11.05 -32.69 3.78
CA CYS A 32 -11.71 -31.42 3.47
C CYS A 32 -13.13 -31.55 2.89
N GLY A 33 -13.67 -32.77 2.77
CA GLY A 33 -15.05 -33.05 2.35
C GLY A 33 -15.26 -33.18 0.83
N HIS A 34 -14.29 -32.80 0.00
CA HIS A 34 -14.41 -32.93 -1.46
C HIS A 34 -14.26 -34.38 -1.91
N THR A 35 -15.08 -34.75 -2.90
CA THR A 35 -15.19 -36.13 -3.41
C THR A 35 -14.70 -36.24 -4.86
N TYR A 36 -13.94 -37.29 -5.16
CA TYR A 36 -13.35 -37.53 -6.48
C TYR A 36 -13.46 -39.01 -6.88
N CYS A 37 -13.38 -39.32 -8.17
CA CYS A 37 -13.17 -40.70 -8.62
C CYS A 37 -11.83 -41.22 -8.08
N ASN A 38 -11.76 -42.48 -7.65
CA ASN A 38 -10.52 -43.08 -7.14
C ASN A 38 -9.36 -42.93 -8.14
N SER A 39 -9.60 -43.19 -9.43
CA SER A 39 -8.59 -43.05 -10.49
C SER A 39 -8.12 -41.60 -10.67
N CYS A 40 -9.05 -40.64 -10.65
CA CYS A 40 -8.73 -39.21 -10.77
C CYS A 40 -7.88 -38.72 -9.59
N LEU A 41 -8.25 -39.14 -8.37
CA LEU A 41 -7.51 -38.78 -7.17
C LEU A 41 -6.12 -39.41 -7.16
N GLN A 42 -6.00 -40.69 -7.51
CA GLN A 42 -4.70 -41.37 -7.62
C GLN A 42 -3.79 -40.69 -8.66
N SER A 43 -4.33 -40.34 -9.83
CA SER A 43 -3.57 -39.61 -10.86
C SER A 43 -3.10 -38.25 -10.37
N HIS A 44 -3.95 -37.49 -9.67
CA HIS A 44 -3.60 -36.19 -9.09
C HIS A 44 -2.48 -36.34 -8.04
N ILE A 45 -2.62 -37.31 -7.14
CA ILE A 45 -1.60 -37.66 -6.14
C ILE A 45 -0.27 -37.99 -6.83
N SER A 46 -0.28 -38.91 -7.80
CA SER A 46 0.93 -39.34 -8.51
C SER A 46 1.63 -38.19 -9.25
N SER A 47 0.89 -37.17 -9.67
CA SER A 47 1.44 -35.97 -10.34
C SER A 47 2.00 -34.90 -9.40
N LYS A 48 1.64 -34.93 -8.09
CA LYS A 48 1.86 -33.82 -7.14
C LYS A 48 2.67 -34.19 -5.90
N VAL A 49 3.00 -35.46 -5.67
CA VAL A 49 3.84 -35.88 -4.52
C VAL A 49 5.30 -35.48 -4.76
N ILE A 50 5.82 -34.60 -3.90
CA ILE A 50 7.16 -34.00 -4.02
C ILE A 50 8.27 -34.90 -3.41
N ASN A 51 7.93 -35.88 -2.57
CA ASN A 51 8.92 -36.74 -1.90
C ASN A 51 8.56 -38.24 -2.04
N LYS A 52 9.20 -38.95 -2.98
CA LYS A 52 9.15 -40.41 -3.03
C LYS A 52 10.05 -40.97 -1.91
N GLY A 53 9.46 -41.53 -0.85
CA GLY A 53 10.20 -42.35 0.13
C GLY A 53 10.02 -42.04 1.61
N THR A 54 9.24 -41.03 2.01
CA THR A 54 8.93 -40.79 3.43
C THR A 54 7.50 -41.23 3.78
N PRO A 55 7.21 -41.68 5.02
CA PRO A 55 5.88 -42.16 5.43
C PRO A 55 4.77 -41.09 5.47
N GLN A 56 5.05 -39.85 5.04
CA GLN A 56 4.22 -38.67 5.29
C GLN A 56 4.16 -37.74 4.06
N ALA A 57 3.84 -38.30 2.90
CA ALA A 57 3.58 -37.50 1.71
C ALA A 57 2.20 -36.83 1.79
N CYS A 58 2.19 -35.49 1.65
CA CYS A 58 0.99 -34.66 1.59
C CYS A 58 0.75 -34.15 0.15
N PHE A 59 -0.50 -33.89 -0.21
CA PHE A 59 -0.89 -33.27 -1.47
C PHE A 59 -2.06 -32.28 -1.27
N PRO A 60 -2.14 -31.19 -2.05
CA PRO A 60 -3.22 -30.22 -1.93
C PRO A 60 -4.49 -30.71 -2.65
N CYS A 61 -5.64 -30.47 -2.02
CA CYS A 61 -6.96 -30.72 -2.61
C CYS A 61 -7.14 -29.89 -3.93
N PRO A 62 -7.61 -30.50 -5.03
CA PRO A 62 -7.84 -29.79 -6.30
C PRO A 62 -8.79 -28.58 -6.21
N VAL A 63 -9.80 -28.63 -5.33
CA VAL A 63 -10.83 -27.59 -5.23
C VAL A 63 -10.44 -26.52 -4.20
N CYS A 64 -10.23 -26.91 -2.95
CA CYS A 64 -9.99 -25.95 -1.85
C CYS A 64 -8.52 -25.77 -1.47
N ARG A 65 -7.60 -26.54 -2.08
CA ARG A 65 -6.15 -26.51 -1.81
C ARG A 65 -5.74 -26.83 -0.38
N ALA A 66 -6.63 -27.35 0.45
CA ALA A 66 -6.29 -27.85 1.79
C ALA A 66 -5.28 -29.01 1.68
N ASP A 67 -4.23 -28.96 2.50
CA ASP A 67 -3.20 -30.01 2.56
C ASP A 67 -3.79 -31.31 3.13
N THR A 68 -3.58 -32.40 2.40
CA THR A 68 -4.13 -33.72 2.72
C THR A 68 -3.03 -34.77 2.74
N THR A 69 -3.02 -35.63 3.77
CA THR A 69 -2.10 -36.78 3.86
C THR A 69 -2.61 -37.97 3.04
N LEU A 70 -1.69 -38.81 2.53
CA LEU A 70 -2.05 -40.04 1.82
C LEU A 70 -2.90 -40.99 2.70
N PRO A 71 -3.91 -41.66 2.14
CA PRO A 71 -5.04 -42.11 2.94
C PRO A 71 -4.89 -43.50 3.58
N ASP A 72 -5.20 -43.56 4.87
CA ASP A 72 -6.14 -44.55 5.43
C ASP A 72 -7.53 -43.85 5.52
N THR A 73 -8.16 -43.53 4.38
CA THR A 73 -9.43 -42.77 4.37
C THR A 73 -10.66 -43.66 4.32
N PRO A 74 -11.65 -43.42 5.20
CA PRO A 74 -12.94 -44.09 5.16
C PRO A 74 -13.74 -43.68 3.92
N VAL A 75 -14.53 -44.62 3.40
CA VAL A 75 -15.54 -44.38 2.35
C VAL A 75 -16.58 -43.42 2.91
N ASN A 76 -16.88 -42.31 2.23
CA ASN A 76 -18.00 -41.46 2.61
C ASN A 76 -19.30 -42.23 2.36
N SER A 77 -19.85 -42.76 3.44
CA SER A 77 -21.08 -43.53 3.47
C SER A 77 -22.30 -42.72 3.01
N ILE A 78 -22.29 -41.39 3.11
CA ILE A 78 -23.38 -40.54 2.61
C ILE A 78 -23.36 -40.50 1.08
N VAL A 79 -22.20 -40.20 0.48
CA VAL A 79 -22.07 -40.17 -1.00
C VAL A 79 -22.21 -41.58 -1.58
N SER A 80 -21.71 -42.62 -0.90
CA SER A 80 -21.94 -44.02 -1.30
C SER A 80 -23.42 -44.39 -1.22
N SER A 81 -24.13 -44.04 -0.14
CA SER A 81 -25.57 -44.32 -0.02
C SER A 81 -26.39 -43.56 -1.05
N VAL A 82 -26.04 -42.30 -1.37
CA VAL A 82 -26.72 -41.52 -2.41
C VAL A 82 -26.40 -42.05 -3.82
N LEU A 83 -25.17 -42.53 -4.06
CA LEU A 83 -24.81 -43.20 -5.32
C LEU A 83 -25.50 -44.55 -5.45
N ASP A 84 -25.59 -45.36 -4.38
CA ASP A 84 -26.31 -46.64 -4.38
C ASP A 84 -27.80 -46.43 -4.73
N VAL A 85 -28.42 -45.37 -4.19
CA VAL A 85 -29.79 -44.94 -4.54
C VAL A 85 -29.91 -44.45 -5.98
N SER A 86 -28.89 -43.74 -6.48
CA SER A 86 -28.85 -43.27 -7.88
C SER A 86 -28.63 -44.41 -8.88
N VAL A 87 -27.92 -45.48 -8.46
CA VAL A 87 -27.77 -46.71 -9.24
C VAL A 87 -29.08 -47.50 -9.26
N GLU A 88 -29.84 -47.53 -8.18
CA GLU A 88 -31.13 -48.24 -8.11
C GLU A 88 -32.20 -47.69 -9.08
N THR A 89 -32.10 -46.43 -9.51
CA THR A 89 -33.21 -45.75 -10.22
C THR A 89 -33.06 -45.59 -11.74
N PHE A 90 -31.89 -45.75 -12.36
CA PHE A 90 -31.70 -45.31 -13.76
C PHE A 90 -30.83 -46.20 -14.69
N GLY A 91 -31.05 -47.51 -14.71
CA GLY A 91 -30.52 -48.36 -15.81
C GLY A 91 -31.06 -49.79 -15.84
N GLU A 92 -31.09 -50.42 -17.01
CA GLU A 92 -31.46 -51.85 -17.19
C GLU A 92 -30.62 -52.74 -16.25
N LYS A 93 -31.30 -53.52 -15.41
CA LYS A 93 -30.65 -54.41 -14.44
C LYS A 93 -30.57 -55.83 -15.00
N PHE A 94 -29.45 -56.50 -14.78
CA PHE A 94 -29.22 -57.89 -15.19
C PHE A 94 -29.17 -58.82 -13.97
N CYS A 95 -29.47 -60.10 -14.18
CA CYS A 95 -29.50 -61.09 -13.12
C CYS A 95 -28.07 -61.46 -12.66
N ASP A 96 -27.80 -61.26 -11.36
CA ASP A 96 -26.48 -61.50 -10.76
C ASP A 96 -26.02 -62.96 -10.87
N LEU A 97 -26.97 -63.90 -10.85
CA LEU A 97 -26.66 -65.32 -10.99
C LEU A 97 -26.35 -65.68 -12.45
N CYS A 98 -27.12 -65.15 -13.41
CA CYS A 98 -26.86 -65.39 -14.84
C CYS A 98 -25.53 -64.77 -15.30
N LEU A 99 -25.18 -63.60 -14.75
CA LEU A 99 -23.92 -62.93 -15.03
C LEU A 99 -22.69 -63.75 -14.62
N LYS A 100 -22.78 -64.58 -13.56
CA LYS A 100 -21.69 -65.50 -13.19
C LYS A 100 -21.39 -66.56 -14.26
N TRP A 101 -22.35 -66.83 -15.14
CA TRP A 101 -22.19 -67.74 -16.27
C TRP A 101 -22.10 -66.99 -17.61
N ASN A 102 -21.70 -65.71 -17.61
CA ASN A 102 -21.61 -64.84 -18.79
C ASN A 102 -22.91 -64.74 -19.61
N ARG A 103 -24.07 -64.77 -18.95
CA ARG A 103 -25.37 -64.53 -19.60
C ARG A 103 -25.99 -63.24 -19.10
N GLU A 104 -26.24 -62.31 -20.01
CA GLU A 104 -26.87 -61.02 -19.74
C GLU A 104 -28.41 -61.13 -19.81
N THR A 105 -29.00 -61.73 -18.78
CA THR A 105 -30.46 -61.86 -18.68
C THR A 105 -31.01 -60.72 -17.82
N SER A 106 -31.97 -59.94 -18.32
CA SER A 106 -32.60 -58.85 -17.56
C SER A 106 -33.23 -59.37 -16.26
N ALA A 107 -32.97 -58.68 -15.16
CA ALA A 107 -33.55 -58.99 -13.86
C ALA A 107 -34.97 -58.46 -13.77
N LYS A 108 -35.89 -59.29 -13.29
CA LYS A 108 -37.30 -58.92 -13.09
C LYS A 108 -37.68 -58.82 -11.61
N SER A 109 -36.79 -59.24 -10.72
CA SER A 109 -37.05 -59.27 -9.28
C SER A 109 -35.78 -59.00 -8.47
N PHE A 110 -35.94 -58.53 -7.24
CA PHE A 110 -34.85 -58.23 -6.31
C PHE A 110 -35.15 -58.85 -4.94
N CYS A 111 -34.21 -59.64 -4.42
CA CYS A 111 -34.29 -60.19 -3.07
C CYS A 111 -33.60 -59.24 -2.08
N LYS A 112 -34.36 -58.66 -1.14
CA LYS A 112 -33.83 -57.72 -0.13
C LYS A 112 -32.84 -58.39 0.81
N ASP A 113 -33.11 -59.63 1.21
CA ASP A 113 -32.30 -60.36 2.19
C ASP A 113 -30.97 -60.81 1.57
N CYS A 114 -31.00 -61.27 0.32
CA CYS A 114 -29.80 -61.69 -0.40
C CYS A 114 -29.05 -60.54 -1.08
N LYS A 115 -29.70 -59.37 -1.22
CA LYS A 115 -29.22 -58.21 -1.99
C LYS A 115 -28.79 -58.58 -3.41
N ARG A 116 -29.64 -59.33 -4.13
CA ARG A 116 -29.35 -59.81 -5.50
C ARG A 116 -30.51 -59.58 -6.45
N PHE A 117 -30.18 -59.27 -7.69
CA PHE A 117 -31.08 -59.16 -8.83
C PHE A 117 -31.28 -60.53 -9.50
N LEU A 118 -32.54 -60.91 -9.70
CA LEU A 118 -32.93 -62.22 -10.20
C LEU A 118 -33.81 -62.08 -11.46
N CYS A 119 -33.50 -62.85 -12.51
CA CYS A 119 -34.43 -63.09 -13.60
C CYS A 119 -35.54 -64.04 -13.13
N THR A 120 -36.60 -64.18 -13.92
CA THR A 120 -37.77 -65.01 -13.55
C THR A 120 -37.39 -66.44 -13.18
N LEU A 121 -36.50 -67.07 -13.96
CA LEU A 121 -36.02 -68.44 -13.70
C LEU A 121 -35.17 -68.52 -12.42
N CYS A 122 -34.30 -67.55 -12.18
CA CYS A 122 -33.47 -67.51 -10.97
C CYS A 122 -34.30 -67.18 -9.72
N LYS A 123 -35.43 -66.47 -9.85
CA LYS A 123 -36.38 -66.23 -8.77
C LYS A 123 -37.09 -67.51 -8.36
N GLU A 124 -37.61 -68.27 -9.34
CA GLU A 124 -38.27 -69.55 -9.10
C GLU A 124 -37.33 -70.52 -8.40
N HIS A 125 -36.11 -70.69 -8.93
CA HIS A 125 -35.11 -71.55 -8.31
C HIS A 125 -34.67 -71.05 -6.91
N HIS A 126 -34.54 -69.73 -6.72
CA HIS A 126 -34.22 -69.13 -5.42
C HIS A 126 -35.31 -69.42 -4.37
N ASN A 127 -36.58 -69.42 -4.77
CA ASN A 127 -37.71 -69.70 -3.88
C ASN A 127 -37.89 -71.21 -3.62
N GLU A 128 -37.60 -72.06 -4.60
CA GLU A 128 -37.65 -73.52 -4.47
C GLU A 128 -36.52 -74.08 -3.61
N THR A 129 -35.29 -73.55 -3.74
CA THR A 129 -34.12 -74.10 -3.03
C THR A 129 -34.13 -73.77 -1.52
N LEU A 130 -34.94 -72.80 -1.10
CA LEU A 130 -34.99 -72.26 0.26
C LEU A 130 -36.38 -72.38 0.91
N SER A 131 -37.18 -73.41 0.57
CA SER A 131 -38.59 -73.58 1.02
C SER A 131 -38.82 -73.60 2.55
N ARG A 132 -37.77 -73.43 3.38
CA ARG A 132 -37.82 -73.31 4.84
C ARG A 132 -37.64 -71.89 5.39
N ILE A 133 -37.19 -70.91 4.59
CA ILE A 133 -37.02 -69.50 5.01
C ILE A 133 -37.57 -68.60 3.90
N SER A 134 -38.66 -67.89 4.20
CA SER A 134 -39.25 -66.90 3.30
C SER A 134 -38.34 -65.67 3.20
N HIS A 135 -37.73 -65.43 2.04
CA HIS A 135 -37.05 -64.16 1.72
C HIS A 135 -38.03 -63.16 1.07
N ASP A 136 -37.88 -61.87 1.38
CA ASP A 136 -38.67 -60.78 0.79
C ASP A 136 -38.13 -60.44 -0.60
N VAL A 137 -38.86 -60.89 -1.62
CA VAL A 137 -38.53 -60.72 -3.04
C VAL A 137 -39.54 -59.76 -3.68
N ILE A 138 -39.05 -58.62 -4.16
CA ILE A 138 -39.85 -57.61 -4.86
C ILE A 138 -39.81 -57.86 -6.36
N ASP A 139 -40.95 -57.80 -7.04
CA ASP A 139 -41.01 -57.76 -8.49
C ASP A 139 -40.82 -56.34 -9.02
N LEU A 140 -39.85 -56.17 -9.92
CA LEU A 140 -39.47 -54.89 -10.53
C LEU A 140 -40.45 -54.43 -11.63
N SER A 141 -41.41 -55.28 -12.02
CA SER A 141 -42.36 -55.00 -13.10
C SER A 141 -43.66 -54.30 -12.67
N THR A 142 -43.96 -54.21 -11.37
CA THR A 142 -45.31 -53.85 -10.91
C THR A 142 -45.43 -52.61 -10.02
N ASP A 143 -44.34 -52.00 -9.56
CA ASP A 143 -44.40 -50.76 -8.74
C ASP A 143 -43.58 -49.64 -9.39
N TYR A 144 -44.14 -49.01 -10.41
CA TYR A 144 -43.69 -47.70 -10.91
C TYR A 144 -44.47 -46.60 -10.15
N ASP A 145 -44.21 -46.46 -8.84
CA ASP A 145 -44.58 -45.25 -8.12
C ASP A 145 -43.40 -44.27 -8.20
N THR A 146 -43.46 -43.36 -9.18
CA THR A 146 -42.54 -42.26 -9.49
C THR A 146 -42.45 -41.17 -8.42
N SER A 147 -42.64 -41.52 -7.16
CA SER A 147 -42.25 -40.68 -6.03
C SER A 147 -40.88 -41.16 -5.54
N ILE A 148 -39.87 -40.30 -5.73
CA ILE A 148 -38.49 -40.49 -5.25
C ILE A 148 -38.52 -40.77 -3.74
N ARG A 149 -38.71 -42.03 -3.37
CA ARG A 149 -38.41 -42.53 -2.03
C ARG A 149 -36.91 -42.73 -2.03
N ILE A 150 -36.15 -41.67 -1.76
CA ILE A 150 -34.78 -41.83 -1.26
C ILE A 150 -34.97 -42.75 -0.04
N PRO A 151 -34.54 -44.03 -0.08
CA PRO A 151 -34.56 -44.86 1.11
C PRO A 151 -33.79 -44.06 2.16
N ARG A 152 -34.40 -43.84 3.35
CA ARG A 152 -33.74 -43.13 4.46
C ARG A 152 -32.29 -43.54 4.47
N LEU A 153 -31.35 -42.59 4.27
CA LEU A 153 -29.91 -42.84 4.20
C LEU A 153 -29.57 -43.95 5.19
N SER A 154 -29.33 -45.16 4.66
CA SER A 154 -29.35 -46.37 5.47
C SER A 154 -28.34 -46.20 6.59
N SER A 155 -28.84 -46.33 7.81
CA SER A 155 -28.16 -45.94 9.03
C SER A 155 -26.75 -46.53 9.08
N ILE A 156 -25.74 -45.66 9.22
CA ILE A 156 -24.39 -46.10 9.57
C ILE A 156 -24.43 -46.51 11.04
N GLU A 157 -25.07 -47.64 11.29
CA GLU A 157 -25.17 -48.22 12.61
C GLU A 157 -23.92 -49.03 12.92
N LYS A 158 -23.03 -49.30 11.95
CA LYS A 158 -21.87 -50.18 12.12
C LYS A 158 -20.54 -49.42 12.05
N CYS A 159 -19.59 -49.83 12.89
CA CYS A 159 -18.28 -49.24 13.01
C CYS A 159 -17.39 -49.58 11.80
N LEU A 160 -16.77 -48.55 11.21
CA LEU A 160 -15.88 -48.70 10.06
C LEU A 160 -14.55 -49.39 10.40
N ARG A 161 -14.13 -49.37 11.68
CA ARG A 161 -12.92 -50.04 12.17
C ARG A 161 -13.18 -51.45 12.71
N HIS A 162 -14.40 -51.70 13.20
CA HIS A 162 -14.74 -52.96 13.86
C HIS A 162 -15.98 -53.60 13.23
N LEU A 163 -15.75 -54.69 12.49
CA LEU A 163 -16.77 -55.38 11.69
C LEU A 163 -18.00 -55.76 12.54
N ASN A 164 -19.19 -55.45 12.04
CA ASN A 164 -20.50 -55.73 12.67
C ASN A 164 -20.73 -55.15 14.08
N LYS A 165 -19.87 -54.27 14.59
CA LYS A 165 -20.11 -53.60 15.90
C LYS A 165 -20.92 -52.33 15.73
N SER A 166 -21.94 -52.15 16.58
CA SER A 166 -22.79 -50.96 16.50
C SER A 166 -22.09 -49.70 17.02
N ILE A 167 -22.28 -48.58 16.33
CA ILE A 167 -21.87 -47.25 16.78
C ILE A 167 -22.74 -46.83 17.99
N LYS A 168 -22.11 -46.31 19.04
CA LYS A 168 -22.78 -45.95 20.31
C LYS A 168 -22.34 -44.61 20.90
N PHE A 169 -21.13 -44.16 20.57
CA PHE A 169 -20.52 -42.96 21.15
C PHE A 169 -20.03 -42.00 20.07
N PHE A 170 -19.92 -40.73 20.43
CA PHE A 170 -19.29 -39.70 19.62
C PHE A 170 -18.16 -39.05 20.42
N CYS A 171 -16.96 -39.07 19.87
CA CYS A 171 -15.81 -38.40 20.49
C CYS A 171 -15.71 -36.97 19.94
N MET A 172 -15.92 -35.97 20.80
CA MET A 172 -15.84 -34.55 20.41
C MET A 172 -14.40 -34.09 20.20
N ASP A 173 -13.44 -34.71 20.88
CA ASP A 173 -12.01 -34.37 20.75
C ASP A 173 -11.47 -34.72 19.36
N HIS A 174 -12.01 -35.78 18.74
CA HIS A 174 -11.60 -36.26 17.42
C HIS A 174 -12.67 -36.08 16.34
N ASN A 175 -13.87 -35.62 16.71
CA ASN A 175 -15.03 -35.43 15.82
C ASN A 175 -15.40 -36.69 15.02
N ILE A 176 -15.42 -37.86 15.67
CA ILE A 176 -15.70 -39.16 15.03
C ILE A 176 -16.72 -40.02 15.81
N LEU A 177 -17.42 -40.89 15.07
CA LEU A 177 -18.35 -41.89 15.59
C LEU A 177 -17.60 -43.15 16.06
N CYS A 178 -17.92 -43.62 17.25
CA CYS A 178 -17.22 -44.69 17.96
C CYS A 178 -18.18 -45.81 18.36
N CYS A 179 -17.76 -47.08 18.19
CA CYS A 179 -18.38 -48.21 18.91
C CYS A 179 -17.77 -48.36 20.30
N ASN A 180 -18.32 -49.26 21.12
CA ASN A 180 -17.80 -49.55 22.47
C ASN A 180 -16.29 -49.89 22.46
N THR A 181 -15.82 -50.58 21.42
CA THR A 181 -14.40 -50.96 21.29
C THR A 181 -13.51 -49.75 20.97
N CYS A 182 -13.97 -48.82 20.11
CA CYS A 182 -13.25 -47.57 19.83
C CYS A 182 -13.17 -46.70 21.10
N GLY A 183 -14.28 -46.57 21.82
CA GLY A 183 -14.33 -45.81 23.08
C GLY A 183 -13.33 -46.34 24.10
N PHE A 184 -13.22 -47.66 24.23
CA PHE A 184 -12.37 -48.30 25.22
C PHE A 184 -10.88 -48.38 24.85
N LEU A 185 -10.55 -48.63 23.58
CA LEU A 185 -9.15 -48.85 23.17
C LEU A 185 -8.46 -47.57 22.71
N GLU A 186 -9.14 -46.72 21.95
CA GLU A 186 -8.52 -45.58 21.26
C GLU A 186 -8.88 -44.24 21.91
N HIS A 187 -10.11 -44.11 22.41
CA HIS A 187 -10.64 -42.86 22.95
C HIS A 187 -10.78 -42.85 24.48
N ARG A 188 -10.15 -43.80 25.18
CA ARG A 188 -10.22 -43.90 26.64
C ARG A 188 -9.64 -42.68 27.37
N LYS A 189 -8.67 -42.01 26.76
CA LYS A 189 -8.02 -40.80 27.31
C LYS A 189 -8.68 -39.49 26.84
N CYS A 190 -9.71 -39.58 25.99
CA CYS A 190 -10.45 -38.42 25.54
C CYS A 190 -11.43 -37.98 26.63
N GLU A 191 -11.46 -36.70 26.95
CA GLU A 191 -12.32 -36.16 28.01
C GLU A 191 -13.77 -36.00 27.55
N ARG A 192 -14.00 -35.90 26.23
CA ARG A 192 -15.33 -35.60 25.67
C ARG A 192 -15.83 -36.71 24.75
N VAL A 193 -16.12 -37.87 25.33
CA VAL A 193 -16.80 -38.99 24.65
C VAL A 193 -18.21 -39.13 25.20
N ILE A 194 -19.21 -38.84 24.37
CA ILE A 194 -20.62 -38.82 24.78
C ILE A 194 -21.44 -39.88 24.04
N PRO A 195 -22.49 -40.45 24.65
CA PRO A 195 -23.45 -41.30 23.95
C PRO A 195 -24.11 -40.54 22.79
N ILE A 196 -24.28 -41.21 21.65
CA ILE A 196 -24.85 -40.58 20.45
C ILE A 196 -26.28 -40.13 20.67
N ASP A 197 -27.07 -40.89 21.42
CA ASP A 197 -28.47 -40.53 21.69
C ASP A 197 -28.58 -39.20 22.46
N ASP A 198 -27.62 -38.91 23.33
CA ASP A 198 -27.57 -37.64 24.08
C ASP A 198 -27.05 -36.49 23.21
N MET A 199 -26.12 -36.78 22.28
CA MET A 199 -25.71 -35.82 21.25
C MET A 199 -26.89 -35.46 20.33
N ILE A 200 -27.69 -36.44 19.88
CA ILE A 200 -28.84 -36.18 19.00
C ILE A 200 -29.89 -35.31 19.69
N LYS A 201 -30.13 -35.50 20.99
CA LYS A 201 -31.08 -34.67 21.76
C LYS A 201 -30.60 -33.23 21.94
N THR A 202 -29.29 -33.02 22.10
CA THR A 202 -28.69 -31.70 22.35
C THR A 202 -28.29 -30.96 21.08
N PHE A 203 -28.12 -31.68 19.96
CA PHE A 203 -27.69 -31.13 18.68
C PHE A 203 -28.87 -30.74 17.79
N ASP A 204 -29.20 -29.45 17.77
CA ASP A 204 -30.17 -28.91 16.80
C ASP A 204 -29.51 -28.79 15.41
N ALA A 205 -29.61 -29.86 14.64
CA ALA A 205 -29.10 -29.93 13.27
C ALA A 205 -29.73 -28.87 12.36
N LYS A 206 -30.98 -28.47 12.60
CA LYS A 206 -31.71 -27.51 11.76
C LYS A 206 -31.22 -26.09 12.01
N ALA A 207 -31.04 -25.71 13.27
CA ALA A 207 -30.46 -24.41 13.63
C ALA A 207 -29.02 -24.30 13.15
N LYS A 208 -28.19 -25.34 13.38
CA LYS A 208 -26.78 -25.33 12.94
C LYS A 208 -26.64 -25.34 11.42
N SER A 209 -27.50 -26.04 10.70
CA SER A 209 -27.55 -26.00 9.23
C SER A 209 -27.88 -24.60 8.71
N LYS A 210 -28.89 -23.94 9.26
CA LYS A 210 -29.29 -22.58 8.84
C LYS A 210 -28.18 -21.56 9.11
N TYR A 211 -27.49 -21.70 10.24
CA TYR A 211 -26.32 -20.91 10.59
C TYR A 211 -25.15 -21.09 9.61
N LEU A 212 -24.77 -22.33 9.33
CA LEU A 212 -23.67 -22.64 8.40
C LEU A 212 -23.99 -22.16 6.98
N GLU A 213 -25.24 -22.33 6.53
CA GLU A 213 -25.68 -21.83 5.22
C GLU A 213 -25.56 -20.30 5.11
N ALA A 214 -25.96 -19.57 6.15
CA ALA A 214 -25.83 -18.12 6.19
C ALA A 214 -24.36 -17.68 6.14
N ASN A 215 -23.48 -18.31 6.92
CA ASN A 215 -22.05 -17.97 6.94
C ASN A 215 -21.36 -18.30 5.61
N ILE A 216 -21.60 -19.47 5.02
CA ILE A 216 -21.01 -19.85 3.73
C ILE A 216 -21.46 -18.88 2.63
N ARG A 217 -22.74 -18.49 2.64
CA ARG A 217 -23.27 -17.49 1.69
C ARG A 217 -22.61 -16.12 1.89
N ASN A 218 -22.46 -15.64 3.12
CA ASN A 218 -21.76 -14.38 3.41
C ASN A 218 -20.31 -14.39 2.93
N ILE A 219 -19.59 -15.50 3.14
CA ILE A 219 -18.23 -15.68 2.62
C ILE A 219 -18.22 -15.57 1.09
N GLY A 220 -19.19 -16.20 0.41
CA GLY A 220 -19.34 -16.11 -1.04
C GLY A 220 -19.60 -14.70 -1.55
N GLU A 221 -20.49 -13.94 -0.90
CA GLU A 221 -20.77 -12.55 -1.26
C GLU A 221 -19.57 -11.63 -1.01
N HIS A 222 -18.88 -11.80 0.11
CA HIS A 222 -17.67 -11.03 0.39
C HIS A 222 -16.55 -11.31 -0.63
N MET A 223 -16.42 -12.56 -1.11
CA MET A 223 -15.50 -12.87 -2.21
C MET A 223 -15.89 -12.18 -3.53
N LYS A 224 -17.18 -11.99 -3.81
CA LYS A 224 -17.62 -11.21 -4.98
C LYS A 224 -17.25 -9.74 -4.85
N GLU A 225 -17.42 -9.16 -3.66
CA GLU A 225 -17.02 -7.78 -3.35
C GLU A 225 -15.51 -7.59 -3.56
N ILE A 226 -14.67 -8.48 -3.01
CA ILE A 226 -13.22 -8.47 -3.21
C ILE A 226 -12.88 -8.52 -4.71
N THR A 227 -13.54 -9.41 -5.45
CA THR A 227 -13.34 -9.53 -6.90
C THR A 227 -13.76 -8.27 -7.64
N GLY A 228 -14.82 -7.59 -7.20
CA GLY A 228 -15.24 -6.28 -7.71
C GLY A 228 -14.18 -5.20 -7.50
N ASN A 229 -13.65 -5.08 -6.28
CA ASN A 229 -12.60 -4.11 -5.94
C ASN A 229 -11.31 -4.36 -6.75
N ILE A 230 -10.98 -5.62 -7.03
CA ILE A 230 -9.84 -5.95 -7.91
C ILE A 230 -10.10 -5.45 -9.33
N LYS A 231 -11.30 -5.64 -9.88
CA LYS A 231 -11.64 -5.15 -11.24
C LYS A 231 -11.55 -3.62 -11.31
N GLU A 232 -12.12 -2.92 -10.33
CA GLU A 232 -12.04 -1.46 -10.27
C GLU A 232 -10.59 -0.96 -10.19
N ASN A 233 -9.74 -1.62 -9.40
CA ASN A 233 -8.31 -1.29 -9.35
C ASN A 233 -7.60 -1.49 -10.69
N VAL A 234 -7.98 -2.51 -11.48
CA VAL A 234 -7.46 -2.70 -12.84
C VAL A 234 -7.85 -1.54 -13.75
N ASP A 235 -9.12 -1.10 -13.69
CA ASP A 235 -9.61 0.03 -14.48
C ASP A 235 -8.92 1.34 -14.06
N ASN A 236 -8.73 1.55 -12.74
CA ASN A 236 -8.01 2.70 -12.20
C ASN A 236 -6.55 2.75 -12.70
N ILE A 237 -5.84 1.62 -12.77
CA ILE A 237 -4.49 1.57 -13.33
C ILE A 237 -4.46 2.01 -14.81
N GLN A 238 -5.46 1.63 -15.61
CA GLN A 238 -5.57 2.10 -16.99
C GLN A 238 -5.79 3.60 -17.07
N ASN A 239 -6.66 4.14 -16.20
CA ASN A 239 -6.90 5.58 -16.11
C ASN A 239 -5.64 6.34 -15.71
N TYR A 240 -4.91 5.89 -14.67
CA TYR A 240 -3.65 6.50 -14.25
C TYR A 240 -2.60 6.50 -15.36
N LYS A 241 -2.45 5.38 -16.08
CA LYS A 241 -1.56 5.29 -17.25
C LYS A 241 -1.91 6.36 -18.28
N SER A 242 -3.18 6.51 -18.63
CA SER A 242 -3.63 7.48 -19.64
C SER A 242 -3.37 8.94 -19.21
N ALA A 243 -3.58 9.25 -17.93
CA ALA A 243 -3.33 10.57 -17.35
C ALA A 243 -1.83 10.92 -17.36
N ILE A 244 -0.97 9.99 -16.90
CA ILE A 244 0.49 10.18 -16.90
C ILE A 244 1.01 10.38 -18.32
N LEU A 245 0.51 9.62 -19.31
CA LEU A 245 0.89 9.81 -20.71
C LEU A 245 0.53 11.21 -21.24
N LYS A 246 -0.62 11.76 -20.82
CA LYS A 246 -1.04 13.11 -21.20
C LYS A 246 -0.13 14.17 -20.56
N GLU A 247 0.21 13.99 -19.29
CA GLU A 247 1.09 14.91 -18.55
C GLU A 247 2.50 14.96 -19.15
N ILE A 248 3.10 13.80 -19.47
CA ILE A 248 4.41 13.73 -20.15
C ILE A 248 4.39 14.50 -21.47
N ARG A 249 3.31 14.35 -22.26
CA ARG A 249 3.16 15.05 -23.54
C ARG A 249 2.97 16.56 -23.37
N SER A 250 2.19 16.98 -22.36
CA SER A 250 2.00 18.40 -22.04
C SER A 250 3.30 19.06 -21.62
N LEU A 251 4.05 18.43 -20.71
CA LEU A 251 5.31 18.96 -20.22
C LEU A 251 6.33 19.16 -21.35
N ARG A 252 6.41 18.21 -22.28
CA ARG A 252 7.24 18.35 -23.48
C ARG A 252 6.79 19.52 -24.35
N ALA A 253 5.49 19.64 -24.62
CA ALA A 253 4.97 20.74 -25.43
C ALA A 253 5.23 22.12 -24.79
N GLU A 254 5.11 22.23 -23.47
CA GLU A 254 5.43 23.44 -22.72
C GLU A 254 6.91 23.81 -22.80
N LEU A 255 7.81 22.81 -22.70
CA LEU A 255 9.25 23.02 -22.86
C LEU A 255 9.60 23.47 -24.28
N ASP A 256 9.06 22.78 -25.30
CA ASP A 256 9.29 23.10 -26.71
C ASP A 256 8.81 24.52 -27.01
N ALA A 257 7.61 24.91 -26.57
CA ALA A 257 7.07 26.26 -26.76
C ALA A 257 7.92 27.33 -26.06
N LYS A 258 8.46 27.02 -24.87
CA LYS A 258 9.32 27.98 -24.14
C LYS A 258 10.66 28.18 -24.82
N LEU A 259 11.27 27.09 -25.33
CA LEU A 259 12.53 27.16 -26.07
C LEU A 259 12.36 27.90 -27.40
N GLN A 260 11.28 27.63 -28.13
CA GLN A 260 10.97 28.34 -29.37
C GLN A 260 10.84 29.85 -29.13
N LYS A 261 10.12 30.26 -28.08
CA LYS A 261 9.99 31.68 -27.76
C LYS A 261 11.34 32.34 -27.45
N LEU A 262 12.21 31.67 -26.71
CA LEU A 262 13.53 32.21 -26.38
C LEU A 262 14.43 32.33 -27.61
N GLU A 263 14.31 31.39 -28.56
CA GLU A 263 14.98 31.47 -29.86
C GLU A 263 14.48 32.67 -30.66
N ASP A 264 13.16 32.79 -30.84
CA ASP A 264 12.52 33.87 -31.60
C ASP A 264 12.89 35.25 -31.03
N ASP A 265 12.84 35.41 -29.70
CA ASP A 265 13.19 36.66 -29.02
C ASP A 265 14.67 37.04 -29.26
N LEU A 266 15.58 36.05 -29.25
CA LEU A 266 17.02 36.28 -29.47
C LEU A 266 17.32 36.62 -30.93
N ILE A 267 16.67 35.94 -31.87
CA ILE A 267 16.78 36.23 -33.31
C ILE A 267 16.26 37.64 -33.59
N ALA A 268 15.09 38.00 -33.07
CA ALA A 268 14.53 39.34 -33.24
C ALA A 268 15.45 40.43 -32.68
N SER A 269 16.08 40.19 -31.52
CA SER A 269 17.08 41.11 -30.96
C SER A 269 18.31 41.25 -31.86
N LEU A 270 18.81 40.15 -32.42
CA LEU A 270 19.96 40.16 -33.33
C LEU A 270 19.64 40.92 -34.62
N GLU A 271 18.47 40.66 -35.23
CA GLU A 271 18.01 41.36 -36.43
C GLU A 271 17.83 42.86 -36.18
N GLY A 272 17.29 43.22 -35.00
CA GLY A 272 17.14 44.61 -34.58
C GLY A 272 18.49 45.33 -34.46
N SER A 273 19.46 44.72 -33.75
CA SER A 273 20.82 45.26 -33.65
C SER A 273 21.51 45.34 -35.01
N HIS A 274 21.44 44.28 -35.82
CA HIS A 274 21.99 44.28 -37.17
C HIS A 274 21.46 45.44 -38.01
N LYS A 275 20.14 45.63 -38.04
CA LYS A 275 19.51 46.69 -38.83
C LYS A 275 19.91 48.10 -38.37
N ALA A 276 20.03 48.32 -37.07
CA ALA A 276 20.45 49.62 -36.52
C ALA A 276 21.91 49.95 -36.87
N GLU A 277 22.78 48.95 -36.75
CA GLU A 277 24.20 49.11 -37.09
C GLU A 277 24.43 49.23 -38.59
N ASP A 278 23.70 48.46 -39.40
CA ASP A 278 23.74 48.53 -40.87
C ASP A 278 23.32 49.92 -41.37
N LEU A 279 22.26 50.51 -40.81
CA LEU A 279 21.84 51.88 -41.12
C LEU A 279 22.93 52.91 -40.76
N THR A 280 23.63 52.68 -39.65
CA THR A 280 24.73 53.57 -39.21
C THR A 280 25.89 53.52 -40.21
N LEU A 281 26.30 52.33 -40.64
CA LEU A 281 27.36 52.17 -41.64
C LEU A 281 26.96 52.75 -43.01
N HIS A 282 25.71 52.56 -43.44
CA HIS A 282 25.20 53.17 -44.67
C HIS A 282 25.24 54.70 -44.62
N ASN A 283 24.84 55.30 -43.48
CA ASN A 283 24.93 56.76 -43.30
C ASN A 283 26.38 57.25 -43.30
N GLN A 284 27.30 56.51 -42.68
CA GLN A 284 28.74 56.81 -42.73
C GLN A 284 29.26 56.75 -44.17
N ALA A 285 28.91 55.71 -44.94
CA ALA A 285 29.31 55.58 -46.33
C ALA A 285 28.75 56.72 -47.21
N ALA A 286 27.49 57.12 -47.01
CA ALA A 286 26.87 58.23 -47.75
C ALA A 286 27.57 59.57 -47.49
N LYS A 287 27.96 59.86 -46.24
CA LYS A 287 28.76 61.04 -45.88
C LYS A 287 30.13 61.02 -46.58
N GLY A 288 30.81 59.87 -46.58
CA GLY A 288 32.08 59.68 -47.30
C GLY A 288 31.93 59.90 -48.81
N GLN A 289 30.89 59.35 -49.42
CA GLN A 289 30.61 59.50 -50.85
C GLN A 289 30.33 60.96 -51.24
N SER A 290 29.67 61.72 -50.37
CA SER A 290 29.40 63.15 -50.58
C SER A 290 30.69 63.98 -50.59
N LEU A 291 31.65 63.68 -49.69
CA LEU A 291 32.97 64.31 -49.70
C LEU A 291 33.78 63.95 -50.94
N ILE A 292 33.77 62.68 -51.36
CA ILE A 292 34.41 62.23 -52.60
C ILE A 292 33.84 62.99 -53.80
N SER A 293 32.52 63.16 -53.88
CA SER A 293 31.88 63.89 -54.97
C SER A 293 32.26 65.38 -54.98
N ALA A 294 32.32 66.03 -53.82
CA ALA A 294 32.70 67.44 -53.72
C ALA A 294 34.15 67.66 -54.18
N ILE A 295 35.08 66.81 -53.74
CA ILE A 295 36.48 66.84 -54.17
C ILE A 295 36.58 66.58 -55.68
N GLY A 296 35.80 65.62 -56.21
CA GLY A 296 35.74 65.33 -57.64
C GLY A 296 35.28 66.53 -58.48
N ILE A 297 34.27 67.26 -58.02
CA ILE A 297 33.80 68.50 -58.68
C ILE A 297 34.92 69.54 -58.72
N ASP A 298 35.58 69.78 -57.58
CA ASP A 298 36.67 70.76 -57.50
C ASP A 298 37.84 70.39 -58.43
N LEU A 299 38.19 69.10 -58.53
CA LEU A 299 39.21 68.62 -59.47
C LEU A 299 38.80 68.84 -60.93
N THR A 300 37.55 68.54 -61.30
CA THR A 300 37.07 68.77 -62.68
C THR A 300 37.00 70.26 -63.02
N GLN A 301 36.62 71.10 -62.06
CA GLN A 301 36.62 72.55 -62.23
C GLN A 301 38.04 73.10 -62.42
N LEU A 302 39.00 72.60 -61.63
CA LEU A 302 40.40 72.98 -61.76
C LEU A 302 40.94 72.61 -63.14
N ASP A 303 40.73 71.37 -63.60
CA ASP A 303 41.17 70.90 -64.92
C ASP A 303 40.61 71.76 -66.07
N LEU A 304 39.30 72.06 -66.03
CA LEU A 304 38.63 72.90 -67.03
C LEU A 304 39.21 74.31 -67.09
N VAL A 305 39.40 74.97 -65.94
CA VAL A 305 39.93 76.34 -65.87
C VAL A 305 41.41 76.38 -66.25
N MET A 306 42.19 75.37 -65.89
CA MET A 306 43.61 75.31 -66.26
C MET A 306 43.80 75.10 -67.77
N THR A 307 42.94 74.31 -68.40
CA THR A 307 43.02 74.00 -69.84
C THR A 307 42.48 75.13 -70.72
N HIS A 308 41.37 75.77 -70.32
CA HIS A 308 40.64 76.69 -71.19
C HIS A 308 40.39 78.09 -70.60
N GLY A 309 40.71 78.33 -69.33
CA GLY A 309 40.43 79.59 -68.64
C GLY A 309 41.45 80.72 -68.91
N SER A 310 41.02 81.96 -68.68
CA SER A 310 41.90 83.14 -68.68
C SER A 310 42.82 83.19 -67.46
N GLU A 311 43.92 83.93 -67.54
CA GLU A 311 44.89 84.07 -66.42
C GLU A 311 44.25 84.57 -65.12
N VAL A 312 43.28 85.49 -65.19
CA VAL A 312 42.55 85.98 -64.01
C VAL A 312 41.68 84.88 -63.39
N GLN A 313 41.01 84.05 -64.22
CA GLN A 313 40.20 82.94 -63.73
C GLN A 313 41.05 81.84 -63.09
N LYS A 314 42.26 81.59 -63.61
CA LYS A 314 43.22 80.65 -63.02
C LYS A 314 43.63 81.10 -61.62
N VAL A 315 44.02 82.37 -61.45
CA VAL A 315 44.44 82.92 -60.14
C VAL A 315 43.32 82.79 -59.10
N ILE A 316 42.09 83.19 -59.44
CA ILE A 316 40.95 83.10 -58.51
C ILE A 316 40.64 81.64 -58.17
N THR A 317 40.65 80.74 -59.16
CA THR A 317 40.34 79.32 -58.95
C THR A 317 41.39 78.66 -58.07
N LEU A 318 42.69 78.86 -58.33
CA LEU A 318 43.78 78.31 -57.52
C LEU A 318 43.68 78.76 -56.05
N HIS A 319 43.42 80.04 -55.80
CA HIS A 319 43.25 80.56 -54.44
C HIS A 319 42.04 79.95 -53.71
N ASN A 320 40.92 79.76 -54.42
CA ASN A 320 39.75 79.07 -53.86
C ASN A 320 40.03 77.58 -53.59
N MET A 321 40.81 76.91 -54.44
CA MET A 321 41.18 75.51 -54.27
C MET A 321 42.10 75.29 -53.06
N GLU A 322 43.08 76.17 -52.83
CA GLU A 322 43.91 76.12 -51.61
C GLU A 322 43.05 76.22 -50.34
N LYS A 323 42.06 77.12 -50.34
CA LYS A 323 41.13 77.27 -49.21
C LYS A 323 40.19 76.07 -49.04
N ASN A 324 39.72 75.49 -50.14
CA ASN A 324 38.87 74.29 -50.09
C ASN A 324 39.66 73.05 -49.65
N GLN A 325 40.94 72.94 -50.03
CA GLN A 325 41.84 71.87 -49.60
C GLN A 325 41.92 71.81 -48.07
N ASP A 326 42.16 72.94 -47.40
CA ASP A 326 42.21 72.98 -45.93
C ASP A 326 40.88 72.57 -45.29
N ARG A 327 39.75 72.94 -45.91
CA ARG A 327 38.41 72.53 -45.47
C ARG A 327 38.20 71.02 -45.62
N TYR A 328 38.63 70.41 -46.73
CA TYR A 328 38.52 68.97 -46.94
C TYR A 328 39.40 68.19 -45.97
N PHE A 329 40.64 68.62 -45.74
CA PHE A 329 41.52 67.97 -44.76
C PHE A 329 40.89 67.96 -43.37
N LYS A 330 40.32 69.09 -42.94
CA LYS A 330 39.61 69.18 -41.67
C LYS A 330 38.39 68.26 -41.63
N ALA A 331 37.54 68.29 -42.66
CA ALA A 331 36.34 67.47 -42.73
C ALA A 331 36.63 65.95 -42.78
N ILE A 332 37.71 65.54 -43.46
CA ILE A 332 38.16 64.14 -43.51
C ILE A 332 38.68 63.72 -42.13
N SER A 333 39.44 64.56 -41.44
CA SER A 333 39.94 64.27 -40.10
C SER A 333 38.79 64.10 -39.10
N GLU A 334 37.80 65.00 -39.12
CA GLU A 334 36.59 64.89 -38.29
C GLU A 334 35.79 63.62 -38.62
N TYR A 335 35.66 63.29 -39.91
CA TYR A 335 34.97 62.07 -40.34
C TYR A 335 35.71 60.79 -39.90
N GLN A 336 37.05 60.77 -39.95
CA GLN A 336 37.86 59.63 -39.50
C GLN A 336 37.67 59.34 -38.00
N GLU A 337 37.51 60.38 -37.18
CA GLU A 337 37.22 60.22 -35.74
C GLU A 337 35.81 59.65 -35.48
N GLU A 338 34.87 59.87 -36.41
CA GLU A 338 33.48 59.37 -36.31
C GLU A 338 33.30 57.94 -36.83
N LEU A 339 34.29 57.37 -37.54
CA LEU A 339 34.18 56.03 -38.14
C LEU A 339 34.06 54.94 -37.07
N LYS A 340 33.12 54.01 -37.28
CA LYS A 340 32.88 52.90 -36.35
C LYS A 340 33.23 51.57 -37.00
N CYS A 341 33.91 50.71 -36.25
CA CYS A 341 34.12 49.32 -36.60
C CYS A 341 33.22 48.44 -35.73
N ILE A 342 32.29 47.72 -36.36
CA ILE A 342 31.21 47.01 -35.65
C ILE A 342 31.46 45.50 -35.71
N LYS A 343 31.38 44.84 -34.56
CA LYS A 343 31.44 43.38 -34.43
C LYS A 343 30.28 42.89 -33.58
N LEU A 344 29.52 41.95 -34.11
CA LEU A 344 28.45 41.27 -33.36
C LEU A 344 29.02 40.01 -32.70
N GLY A 345 28.71 39.84 -31.42
CA GLY A 345 29.10 38.66 -30.64
C GLY A 345 27.88 38.03 -30.00
N LEU A 346 27.89 36.70 -29.88
CA LEU A 346 26.86 35.94 -29.18
C LEU A 346 27.45 35.31 -27.92
N GLU A 347 26.92 35.70 -26.77
CA GLU A 347 27.18 35.00 -25.50
C GLU A 347 25.96 34.14 -25.13
N VAL A 348 26.13 32.83 -25.23
CA VAL A 348 25.07 31.89 -24.86
C VAL A 348 25.02 31.78 -23.33
N ASN A 349 23.81 31.87 -22.77
CA ASN A 349 23.59 31.70 -21.34
C ASN A 349 24.13 30.33 -20.87
N LYS A 350 25.07 30.35 -19.93
CA LYS A 350 25.72 29.13 -19.39
C LYS A 350 24.72 28.15 -18.80
N ASN A 351 23.66 28.65 -18.16
CA ASN A 351 22.60 27.83 -17.56
C ASN A 351 21.83 27.01 -18.62
N LEU A 352 21.69 27.53 -19.85
CA LEU A 352 21.02 26.81 -20.94
C LEU A 352 21.87 25.60 -21.37
N ARG A 353 23.18 25.78 -21.47
CA ARG A 353 24.12 24.71 -21.84
C ARG A 353 24.22 23.65 -20.74
N ASP A 354 24.23 24.08 -19.48
CA ASP A 354 24.21 23.17 -18.32
C ASP A 354 22.90 22.41 -18.21
N MET A 355 21.76 23.05 -18.53
CA MET A 355 20.44 22.39 -18.58
C MET A 355 20.41 21.28 -19.64
N ILE A 356 20.89 21.55 -20.87
CA ILE A 356 20.94 20.54 -21.95
C ILE A 356 21.80 19.34 -21.52
N ASN A 357 22.95 19.60 -20.90
CA ASN A 357 23.85 18.53 -20.42
C ASN A 357 23.30 17.79 -19.19
N GLY A 358 22.43 18.42 -18.40
CA GLY A 358 21.83 17.84 -17.19
C GLY A 358 20.55 17.04 -17.43
N LEU A 359 19.86 17.24 -18.56
CA LEU A 359 18.58 16.60 -18.90
C LEU A 359 18.76 15.15 -19.39
N ASN A 360 19.21 14.25 -18.51
CA ASN A 360 19.39 12.83 -18.84
C ASN A 360 18.12 11.98 -18.69
N GLN A 361 17.06 12.52 -18.09
CA GLN A 361 15.77 11.83 -17.91
C GLN A 361 14.62 12.83 -17.79
N PHE A 362 13.45 12.49 -18.35
CA PHE A 362 12.21 13.28 -18.20
C PHE A 362 11.54 13.11 -16.84
N GLY A 363 11.73 11.94 -16.21
CA GLY A 363 11.07 11.57 -14.97
C GLY A 363 11.19 10.06 -14.73
N GLN A 364 10.68 9.60 -13.60
CA GLN A 364 10.70 8.19 -13.22
C GLN A 364 9.27 7.73 -12.92
N ILE A 365 8.87 6.58 -13.47
CA ILE A 365 7.58 5.96 -13.15
C ILE A 365 7.74 5.20 -11.83
N THR A 366 7.01 5.64 -10.80
CA THR A 366 6.96 4.97 -9.49
C THR A 366 5.67 4.20 -9.36
N VAL A 367 5.76 2.91 -9.02
CA VAL A 367 4.60 2.06 -8.74
C VAL A 367 4.52 1.81 -7.24
N THR A 368 3.62 2.53 -6.56
CA THR A 368 3.34 2.33 -5.13
C THR A 368 2.34 1.21 -4.98
N ARG A 369 2.69 0.18 -4.20
CA ARG A 369 1.79 -0.92 -3.87
C ARG A 369 1.37 -0.78 -2.41
N SER A 370 0.08 -0.63 -2.18
CA SER A 370 -0.54 -0.66 -0.85
C SER A 370 -1.55 -1.80 -0.79
N GLN A 371 -1.75 -2.38 0.39
CA GLN A 371 -2.80 -3.37 0.58
C GLN A 371 -4.17 -2.68 0.52
N THR A 372 -5.11 -3.26 -0.24
CA THR A 372 -6.49 -2.82 -0.26
C THR A 372 -7.11 -3.06 1.11
N LYS A 373 -7.54 -1.99 1.79
CA LYS A 373 -8.26 -2.09 3.07
C LYS A 373 -9.65 -2.67 2.80
N LEU A 374 -9.80 -3.97 3.04
CA LEU A 374 -11.09 -4.67 2.96
C LEU A 374 -11.64 -4.88 4.37
N SER A 375 -12.95 -4.71 4.51
CA SER A 375 -13.70 -5.06 5.72
C SER A 375 -13.50 -6.55 6.03
N PRO A 376 -13.42 -6.97 7.31
CA PRO A 376 -13.47 -8.39 7.64
C PRO A 376 -14.79 -9.00 7.18
N CYS A 377 -14.77 -10.26 6.74
CA CYS A 377 -16.00 -10.97 6.36
C CYS A 377 -16.99 -11.00 7.55
N PRO A 378 -18.24 -10.56 7.38
CA PRO A 378 -19.20 -10.52 8.46
C PRO A 378 -19.61 -11.94 8.88
N VAL A 379 -19.29 -12.31 10.12
CA VAL A 379 -19.73 -13.56 10.75
C VAL A 379 -21.09 -13.32 11.40
N VAL A 380 -22.11 -14.10 11.03
CA VAL A 380 -23.39 -14.07 11.76
C VAL A 380 -23.16 -14.73 13.10
N THR A 381 -23.40 -14.04 14.21
CA THR A 381 -23.40 -14.62 15.56
C THR A 381 -24.84 -14.90 15.98
N VAL A 382 -25.15 -16.17 16.26
CA VAL A 382 -26.39 -16.56 16.94
C VAL A 382 -26.01 -16.91 18.37
N SER A 383 -26.70 -16.33 19.34
CA SER A 383 -26.60 -16.67 20.75
C SER A 383 -27.03 -18.13 20.96
N GLN A 384 -26.06 -19.04 21.05
CA GLN A 384 -26.25 -20.37 21.63
C GLN A 384 -25.66 -20.37 23.06
N PRO A 385 -26.25 -21.15 23.98
CA PRO A 385 -25.86 -21.15 25.38
C PRO A 385 -24.40 -21.58 25.52
N THR A 386 -23.71 -20.81 26.35
CA THR A 386 -22.28 -20.85 26.66
C THR A 386 -21.73 -22.26 26.82
N VAL A 387 -20.84 -22.66 25.91
CA VAL A 387 -19.77 -23.61 26.20
C VAL A 387 -18.47 -22.85 25.97
N GLU A 388 -17.78 -22.59 27.08
CA GLU A 388 -16.46 -21.95 27.10
C GLU A 388 -15.54 -22.63 26.08
N THR A 389 -15.25 -21.91 25.01
CA THR A 389 -14.18 -22.26 24.09
C THR A 389 -13.31 -21.03 23.94
N VAL A 390 -12.11 -21.16 24.46
CA VAL A 390 -11.01 -20.20 24.42
C VAL A 390 -10.76 -19.79 22.96
N SER A 391 -11.12 -18.57 22.60
CA SER A 391 -10.76 -17.93 21.33
C SER A 391 -9.78 -16.79 21.59
N GLY A 392 -8.51 -17.04 21.27
CA GLY A 392 -7.49 -16.02 21.19
C GLY A 392 -7.67 -15.11 19.97
N ILE A 393 -7.12 -13.90 20.13
CA ILE A 393 -6.89 -12.82 19.15
C ILE A 393 -8.09 -11.87 18.90
N SER A 394 -8.46 -11.15 19.96
CA SER A 394 -8.80 -9.73 19.87
C SER A 394 -8.08 -9.00 21.02
N GLY A 395 -7.06 -8.21 20.69
CA GLY A 395 -6.26 -7.51 21.71
C GLY A 395 -7.10 -6.55 22.55
N THR A 396 -6.91 -6.61 23.87
CA THR A 396 -7.45 -5.67 24.87
C THR A 396 -7.17 -4.21 24.48
N PRO A 397 -8.07 -3.25 24.81
CA PRO A 397 -7.84 -1.83 24.59
C PRO A 397 -6.54 -1.35 25.26
N LEU A 398 -5.73 -0.56 24.54
CA LEU A 398 -4.44 -0.04 25.01
C LEU A 398 -4.51 0.79 26.31
N LYS A 399 -5.70 1.29 26.67
CA LYS A 399 -5.93 2.09 27.89
C LYS A 399 -5.53 1.34 29.17
N ASP A 400 -5.71 0.02 29.20
CA ASP A 400 -5.50 -0.81 30.40
C ASP A 400 -4.06 -1.35 30.50
N ARG A 401 -3.22 -1.15 29.47
CA ARG A 401 -1.86 -1.70 29.37
C ARG A 401 -0.81 -0.79 29.99
N LYS A 402 0.17 -1.35 30.71
CA LYS A 402 1.30 -0.60 31.29
C LYS A 402 2.46 -0.52 30.30
N ALA A 403 3.11 0.64 30.22
CA ALA A 403 4.38 0.77 29.51
C ALA A 403 5.49 0.10 30.33
N VAL A 404 6.06 -0.97 29.80
CA VAL A 404 7.18 -1.70 30.41
C VAL A 404 8.43 -1.43 29.58
N LYS A 405 9.48 -0.93 30.22
CA LYS A 405 10.79 -0.73 29.56
C LYS A 405 11.36 -2.11 29.20
N VAL A 406 11.61 -2.34 27.92
CA VAL A 406 12.12 -3.62 27.38
C VAL A 406 13.58 -3.53 26.95
N SER A 407 14.06 -2.35 26.59
CA SER A 407 15.45 -2.14 26.17
C SER A 407 15.87 -0.68 26.35
N GLU A 408 17.18 -0.46 26.38
CA GLU A 408 17.81 0.86 26.35
C GLU A 408 19.11 0.77 25.56
N PHE A 409 19.36 1.79 24.75
CA PHE A 409 20.63 1.93 24.03
C PHE A 409 20.95 3.42 23.88
N SER A 410 22.23 3.72 23.64
CA SER A 410 22.69 5.09 23.37
C SER A 410 22.92 5.28 21.89
N VAL A 411 22.50 6.43 21.36
CA VAL A 411 22.80 6.86 19.98
C VAL A 411 24.00 7.82 19.90
N LYS A 412 24.80 7.89 20.97
CA LYS A 412 26.04 8.67 21.00
C LYS A 412 27.13 7.99 20.19
N LEU A 413 27.73 8.74 19.29
CA LEU A 413 28.84 8.30 18.45
C LEU A 413 30.17 8.78 19.03
N SER A 414 31.26 8.09 18.69
CA SER A 414 32.61 8.43 19.16
C SER A 414 33.09 9.79 18.66
N ASP A 415 32.55 10.26 17.53
CA ASP A 415 32.85 11.55 16.90
C ASP A 415 31.84 12.66 17.26
N ASP A 416 30.98 12.42 18.26
CA ASP A 416 30.07 13.45 18.78
C ASP A 416 30.77 14.34 19.81
N THR A 417 30.74 15.65 19.57
CA THR A 417 31.39 16.66 20.41
C THR A 417 30.54 17.10 21.59
N SER A 418 29.26 16.72 21.62
CA SER A 418 28.30 17.12 22.64
C SER A 418 27.36 15.97 23.01
N PRO A 419 26.77 15.96 24.22
CA PRO A 419 25.70 15.03 24.55
C PRO A 419 24.59 15.11 23.49
N CYS A 420 24.13 13.96 22.99
CA CYS A 420 23.17 13.94 21.90
C CYS A 420 21.84 14.52 22.35
N TYR A 421 21.28 15.37 21.51
CA TYR A 421 19.98 15.97 21.76
C TYR A 421 19.02 15.51 20.68
N ILE A 422 18.37 14.38 20.91
CA ILE A 422 17.54 13.74 19.91
C ILE A 422 16.18 14.42 19.86
N SER A 423 16.07 15.40 18.97
CA SER A 423 14.91 16.26 18.82
C SER A 423 13.73 15.55 18.16
N ASP A 424 13.98 14.55 17.31
CA ASP A 424 12.95 13.70 16.74
C ASP A 424 13.49 12.32 16.31
N VAL A 425 12.57 11.38 16.12
CA VAL A 425 12.83 10.05 15.58
C VAL A 425 11.85 9.75 14.45
N LEU A 426 12.35 9.20 13.35
CA LEU A 426 11.54 8.65 12.28
C LEU A 426 11.73 7.14 12.14
N THR A 427 10.64 6.42 11.95
CA THR A 427 10.61 4.98 11.78
C THR A 427 10.01 4.64 10.42
N PHE A 428 10.74 3.88 9.60
CA PHE A 428 10.26 3.40 8.31
C PHE A 428 9.62 2.02 8.46
N GLN A 429 8.70 1.68 7.56
CA GLN A 429 8.04 0.36 7.53
C GLN A 429 9.03 -0.81 7.32
N THR A 430 10.24 -0.52 6.83
CA THR A 430 11.34 -1.48 6.69
C THR A 430 12.25 -1.53 7.94
N ALA A 431 11.74 -1.13 9.11
CA ALA A 431 12.42 -1.14 10.41
C ALA A 431 13.77 -0.35 10.48
N ARG A 432 13.98 0.59 9.55
CA ARG A 432 15.04 1.61 9.66
C ARG A 432 14.58 2.77 10.53
N HIS A 433 15.51 3.30 11.32
CA HIS A 433 15.30 4.36 12.29
C HIS A 433 16.21 5.54 12.01
N ILE A 434 15.66 6.74 11.95
CA ILE A 434 16.43 7.97 11.80
C ILE A 434 16.31 8.79 13.08
N PHE A 435 17.45 9.05 13.71
CA PHE A 435 17.56 9.90 14.89
C PHE A 435 18.09 11.27 14.47
N VAL A 436 17.36 12.31 14.86
CA VAL A 436 17.69 13.71 14.55
C VAL A 436 18.42 14.31 15.74
N ASP A 437 19.72 14.56 15.62
CA ASP A 437 20.56 15.08 16.70
C ASP A 437 20.82 16.58 16.51
N TRP A 438 20.08 17.39 17.28
CA TRP A 438 20.11 18.84 17.19
C TRP A 438 21.46 19.44 17.61
N ARG A 439 22.06 18.95 18.72
CA ARG A 439 23.30 19.51 19.28
C ARG A 439 24.51 19.18 18.41
N ASN A 440 24.59 17.95 17.93
CA ASN A 440 25.70 17.52 17.07
C ASN A 440 25.46 17.87 15.59
N GLU A 441 24.34 18.51 15.24
CA GLU A 441 23.93 18.83 13.87
C GLU A 441 23.99 17.61 12.95
N LYS A 442 23.52 16.46 13.42
CA LYS A 442 23.64 15.19 12.71
C LYS A 442 22.28 14.54 12.51
N ILE A 443 22.18 13.75 11.45
CA ILE A 443 21.16 12.72 11.30
C ILE A 443 21.87 11.38 11.36
N LYS A 444 21.32 10.44 12.12
CA LYS A 444 21.89 9.11 12.32
C LYS A 444 20.89 8.04 11.89
N LEU A 445 21.24 7.25 10.89
CA LEU A 445 20.45 6.15 10.36
C LEU A 445 20.87 4.84 11.03
N TYR A 446 19.90 4.15 11.60
CA TYR A 446 20.04 2.86 12.27
C TYR A 446 19.18 1.80 11.58
N GLY A 447 19.67 0.57 11.53
CA GLY A 447 18.90 -0.58 11.05
C GLY A 447 17.99 -1.18 12.13
N ASP A 448 17.29 -2.26 11.75
CA ASP A 448 16.31 -2.98 12.59
C ASP A 448 16.90 -3.52 13.90
N ASN A 449 18.20 -3.82 13.90
CA ASN A 449 18.94 -4.32 15.06
C ASN A 449 19.57 -3.20 15.90
N PHE A 450 19.18 -1.93 15.67
CA PHE A 450 19.72 -0.74 16.32
C PHE A 450 21.24 -0.60 16.18
N GLN A 451 21.80 -1.11 15.08
CA GLN A 451 23.17 -0.80 14.68
C GLN A 451 23.21 0.42 13.76
N LEU A 452 24.21 1.28 13.97
CA LEU A 452 24.44 2.45 13.14
C LEU A 452 24.78 1.99 11.71
N GLN A 453 24.03 2.48 10.73
CA GLN A 453 24.29 2.26 9.31
C GLN A 453 25.05 3.45 8.72
N GLU A 454 24.61 4.67 9.05
CA GLU A 454 25.20 5.90 8.51
C GLU A 454 24.94 7.08 9.46
N SER A 455 25.89 8.02 9.51
CA SER A 455 25.70 9.32 10.13
C SER A 455 26.06 10.42 9.14
N MET A 456 25.29 11.50 9.14
CA MET A 456 25.51 12.65 8.27
C MET A 456 25.49 13.94 9.09
N LYS A 457 26.59 14.70 9.00
CA LYS A 457 26.69 16.06 9.56
C LYS A 457 26.01 17.06 8.62
N LEU A 458 25.18 17.93 9.18
CA LEU A 458 24.43 18.95 8.47
C LEU A 458 25.00 20.35 8.71
N LYS A 459 24.69 21.28 7.80
CA LYS A 459 25.02 22.70 7.93
C LYS A 459 23.93 23.47 8.69
N GLY A 460 23.67 23.06 9.93
CA GLY A 460 22.70 23.67 10.84
C GLY A 460 22.02 22.64 11.73
N ASN A 461 21.38 23.11 12.80
CA ASN A 461 20.79 22.23 13.81
C ASN A 461 19.42 21.67 13.36
N PRO A 462 19.28 20.34 13.16
CA PRO A 462 18.03 19.75 12.74
C PRO A 462 17.05 19.57 13.91
N TRP A 463 15.75 19.75 13.66
CA TRP A 463 14.74 19.74 14.72
C TRP A 463 13.68 18.65 14.59
N ASN A 464 12.90 18.63 13.52
CA ASN A 464 11.81 17.67 13.33
C ASN A 464 11.87 17.13 11.92
N ALA A 465 11.42 15.88 11.75
CA ALA A 465 11.45 15.23 10.47
C ALA A 465 10.11 14.54 10.17
N CYS A 466 9.79 14.44 8.89
CA CYS A 466 8.62 13.69 8.43
C CYS A 466 8.94 12.86 7.20
N ILE A 467 8.16 11.80 7.00
CA ILE A 467 8.19 11.03 5.76
C ILE A 467 7.36 11.77 4.72
N LEU A 468 7.97 12.05 3.59
CA LEU A 468 7.37 12.64 2.40
C LEU A 468 6.93 11.52 1.43
N PRO A 469 6.10 11.85 0.41
CA PRO A 469 5.88 10.96 -0.72
C PRO A 469 7.21 10.46 -1.34
N ASP A 470 7.16 9.32 -2.04
CA ASP A 470 8.31 8.66 -2.69
C ASP A 470 9.43 8.17 -1.75
N ASN A 471 9.13 7.84 -0.49
CA ASN A 471 10.13 7.46 0.52
C ASN A 471 11.24 8.51 0.76
N LYS A 472 10.94 9.78 0.46
CA LYS A 472 11.79 10.90 0.84
C LYS A 472 11.50 11.31 2.29
N MET A 473 12.41 12.09 2.86
CA MET A 473 12.27 12.62 4.20
C MET A 473 12.50 14.13 4.19
N GLY A 474 11.62 14.88 4.82
CA GLY A 474 11.82 16.31 5.08
C GLY A 474 12.37 16.51 6.48
N VAL A 475 13.42 17.30 6.64
CA VAL A 475 14.03 17.65 7.93
C VAL A 475 14.13 19.16 8.05
N THR A 476 13.66 19.71 9.16
CA THR A 476 13.68 21.15 9.41
C THR A 476 15.00 21.59 10.04
N LEU A 477 15.52 22.74 9.58
CA LEU A 477 16.63 23.49 10.17
C LEU A 477 16.11 24.87 10.59
N PRO A 478 15.54 25.02 11.81
CA PRO A 478 14.80 26.22 12.19
C PRO A 478 15.63 27.50 12.07
N TYR A 479 16.85 27.51 12.63
CA TYR A 479 17.76 28.66 12.63
C TYR A 479 18.34 29.04 11.26
N LYS A 480 18.09 28.22 10.23
CA LYS A 480 18.48 28.49 8.84
C LYS A 480 17.28 28.79 7.95
N ASN A 481 16.06 28.80 8.49
CA ASN A 481 14.81 28.89 7.74
C ASN A 481 14.82 27.95 6.52
N THR A 482 15.23 26.69 6.74
CA THR A 482 15.46 25.73 5.66
C THR A 482 14.87 24.38 5.99
N ILE A 483 14.20 23.77 5.01
CA ILE A 483 13.81 22.36 5.04
C ILE A 483 14.71 21.61 4.07
N LEU A 484 15.42 20.60 4.56
CA LEU A 484 16.21 19.69 3.75
C LEU A 484 15.38 18.48 3.36
N ILE A 485 15.35 18.17 2.07
CA ILE A 485 14.70 16.99 1.52
C ILE A 485 15.77 15.93 1.26
N PHE A 486 15.65 14.79 1.91
CA PHE A 486 16.56 13.66 1.81
C PHE A 486 15.94 12.53 0.99
N GLY A 487 16.79 11.89 0.17
CA GLY A 487 16.52 10.58 -0.42
C GLY A 487 17.20 9.50 0.41
N ILE A 488 16.51 8.36 0.58
CA ILE A 488 17.02 7.21 1.33
C ILE A 488 17.01 5.99 0.39
N HIS A 489 18.15 5.72 -0.23
CA HIS A 489 18.39 4.49 -0.99
C HIS A 489 19.34 3.58 -0.17
N ASN A 490 20.59 3.44 -0.64
CA ASN A 490 21.67 2.74 0.07
C ASN A 490 22.44 3.66 1.03
N LYS A 491 22.41 4.97 0.77
CA LYS A 491 22.95 6.04 1.62
C LYS A 491 21.98 7.21 1.66
N MET A 492 22.08 8.03 2.70
CA MET A 492 21.37 9.31 2.80
C MET A 492 22.05 10.35 1.89
N TYR A 493 21.25 11.13 1.18
CA TYR A 493 21.75 12.27 0.40
C TYR A 493 20.68 13.38 0.33
N ILE A 494 21.14 14.62 0.24
CA ILE A 494 20.26 15.79 0.11
C ILE A 494 19.80 15.87 -1.35
N VAL A 495 18.48 15.82 -1.55
CA VAL A 495 17.81 15.96 -2.86
C VAL A 495 17.56 17.44 -3.16
N LYS A 496 17.08 18.19 -2.16
CA LYS A 496 16.67 19.58 -2.33
C LYS A 496 16.74 20.34 -1.02
N GLU A 497 17.05 21.62 -1.10
CA GLU A 497 16.83 22.58 -0.01
C GLU A 497 15.63 23.48 -0.34
N ILE A 498 14.75 23.65 0.63
CA ILE A 498 13.61 24.58 0.54
C ILE A 498 13.85 25.69 1.54
N LYS A 499 14.00 26.92 1.06
CA LYS A 499 14.08 28.11 1.91
C LYS A 499 12.68 28.55 2.29
N THR A 500 12.46 28.74 3.59
CA THR A 500 11.22 29.27 4.14
C THR A 500 11.39 30.74 4.49
N ARG A 501 10.31 31.51 4.42
CA ARG A 501 10.30 32.92 4.82
C ARG A 501 10.53 33.08 6.33
N LEU A 502 10.00 32.14 7.11
CA LEU A 502 10.03 32.10 8.58
C LEU A 502 10.81 30.88 9.06
N GLU A 503 11.16 30.85 10.35
CA GLU A 503 11.66 29.65 11.00
C GLU A 503 10.72 28.44 10.80
N CYS A 504 11.28 27.28 10.46
CA CYS A 504 10.54 26.02 10.33
C CYS A 504 10.92 25.08 11.49
N TRP A 505 10.03 24.90 12.45
CA TRP A 505 10.25 24.04 13.62
C TRP A 505 9.69 22.64 13.40
N GLY A 506 8.39 22.47 13.60
CA GLY A 506 7.69 21.21 13.35
C GLY A 506 7.36 21.04 11.86
N ILE A 507 7.34 19.80 11.38
CA ILE A 507 6.97 19.46 10.01
C ILE A 507 6.08 18.20 9.98
N ALA A 508 4.98 18.27 9.24
CA ALA A 508 4.14 17.13 8.95
C ALA A 508 3.52 17.22 7.55
N VAL A 509 3.02 16.09 7.04
CA VAL A 509 2.38 16.02 5.71
C VAL A 509 0.87 15.87 5.86
N MET A 510 0.13 16.85 5.36
CA MET A 510 -1.33 16.84 5.27
C MET A 510 -1.74 16.82 3.80
N LYS A 511 -2.28 15.68 3.32
CA LYS A 511 -2.55 15.45 1.89
C LYS A 511 -1.26 15.71 1.08
N ASP A 512 -1.26 16.71 0.20
CA ASP A 512 -0.11 17.12 -0.63
C ASP A 512 0.53 18.44 -0.16
N GLN A 513 0.36 18.77 1.11
CA GLN A 513 0.87 20.00 1.73
C GLN A 513 1.79 19.68 2.91
N LEU A 514 2.83 20.47 3.06
CA LEU A 514 3.68 20.50 4.24
C LEU A 514 3.07 21.48 5.25
N VAL A 515 2.82 20.99 6.45
CA VAL A 515 2.40 21.79 7.59
C VAL A 515 3.64 22.09 8.42
N ILE A 516 3.99 23.37 8.52
CA ILE A 516 5.20 23.83 9.19
C ILE A 516 4.81 24.71 10.37
N THR A 517 5.30 24.40 11.58
CA THR A 517 5.13 25.32 12.71
C THR A 517 6.26 26.34 12.74
N THR A 518 5.94 27.59 13.07
CA THR A 518 6.92 28.68 13.14
C THR A 518 7.05 29.15 14.59
N GLY A 519 8.29 29.20 15.09
CA GLY A 519 8.56 29.25 16.53
C GLY A 519 8.63 30.67 17.07
N ARG A 520 9.59 31.48 16.61
CA ARG A 520 9.92 32.77 17.25
C ARG A 520 9.50 34.02 16.50
N ASP A 521 9.28 33.92 15.19
CA ASP A 521 9.02 35.12 14.37
C ASP A 521 7.54 35.52 14.41
N GLU A 522 6.65 34.61 14.00
CA GLU A 522 5.23 34.91 13.81
C GLU A 522 4.27 34.01 14.60
N HIS A 523 4.80 33.00 15.32
CA HIS A 523 4.00 32.03 16.09
C HIS A 523 2.85 31.39 15.27
N SER A 524 3.07 31.25 13.96
CA SER A 524 2.06 30.87 12.97
C SER A 524 2.33 29.49 12.38
N ILE A 525 1.42 29.04 11.52
CA ILE A 525 1.53 27.75 10.85
C ILE A 525 1.61 28.00 9.35
N LEU A 526 2.74 27.67 8.77
CA LEU A 526 3.05 27.88 7.37
C LEU A 526 2.64 26.63 6.58
N LEU A 527 1.79 26.80 5.57
CA LEU A 527 1.43 25.74 4.63
C LEU A 527 2.22 25.90 3.35
N LEU A 528 3.03 24.90 3.03
CA LEU A 528 3.78 24.84 1.79
C LEU A 528 3.22 23.72 0.91
N ASN A 529 3.34 23.84 -0.40
CA ASN A 529 3.22 22.68 -1.27
C ASN A 529 4.48 21.79 -1.12
N ILE A 530 4.43 20.55 -1.62
CA ILE A 530 5.60 19.64 -1.59
C ILE A 530 6.83 20.18 -2.32
N THR A 531 6.67 21.15 -3.23
CA THR A 531 7.79 21.79 -3.94
C THR A 531 8.48 22.88 -3.12
N GLY A 532 7.85 23.34 -2.04
CA GLY A 532 8.36 24.37 -1.12
C GLY A 532 7.77 25.76 -1.29
N SER A 533 6.82 25.98 -2.21
CA SER A 533 6.15 27.27 -2.34
C SER A 533 5.11 27.45 -1.24
N GLU A 534 5.06 28.65 -0.65
CA GLU A 534 4.05 29.01 0.34
C GLU A 534 2.65 29.06 -0.30
N ILE A 535 1.72 28.29 0.26
CA ILE A 535 0.30 28.28 -0.12
C ILE A 535 -0.43 29.35 0.70
N ARG A 536 -0.27 29.28 2.02
CA ARG A 536 -0.84 30.25 2.97
C ARG A 536 -0.19 30.14 4.35
N THR A 537 -0.28 31.22 5.11
CA THR A 537 0.01 31.22 6.54
C THR A 537 -1.31 31.16 7.32
N VAL A 538 -1.47 30.17 8.20
CA VAL A 538 -2.60 30.04 9.12
C VAL A 538 -2.21 30.60 10.48
N ARG A 539 -3.07 31.49 10.99
CA ARG A 539 -3.04 31.95 12.38
C ARG A 539 -4.34 31.48 13.00
N PRO A 540 -4.33 30.48 13.90
CA PRO A 540 -5.55 30.00 14.52
C PRO A 540 -6.28 31.14 15.25
N ASP A 541 -7.41 31.57 14.69
CA ASP A 541 -8.22 32.69 15.16
C ASP A 541 -8.84 32.35 16.52
N ASN A 542 -8.21 32.85 17.58
CA ASN A 542 -8.71 33.04 18.96
C ASN A 542 -7.57 33.42 19.93
N TYR A 543 -6.34 33.63 19.46
CA TYR A 543 -5.18 33.99 20.28
C TYR A 543 -4.92 35.50 20.36
N GLN A 544 -5.96 36.29 20.65
CA GLN A 544 -5.81 37.75 20.80
C GLN A 544 -5.09 38.19 22.10
N SER A 545 -4.79 37.29 23.04
CA SER A 545 -4.20 37.66 24.34
C SER A 545 -2.77 37.16 24.61
N GLU A 546 -2.18 36.25 23.81
CA GLU A 546 -0.85 35.67 24.10
C GLU A 546 0.05 35.65 22.86
N LYS A 547 0.75 36.76 22.58
CA LYS A 547 1.81 36.88 21.55
C LYS A 547 3.07 36.02 21.82
N LEU A 548 2.97 34.91 22.55
CA LEU A 548 4.12 34.21 23.12
C LEU A 548 4.03 32.69 23.04
N LEU A 549 3.21 32.12 22.15
CA LEU A 549 3.07 30.66 22.06
C LEU A 549 4.01 30.12 20.99
N ASN A 550 4.98 29.31 21.39
CA ASN A 550 5.96 28.72 20.48
C ASN A 550 5.48 27.33 20.02
N PRO A 551 4.88 27.18 18.82
CA PRO A 551 4.52 25.87 18.30
C PRO A 551 5.78 25.13 17.83
N TYR A 552 6.13 24.03 18.50
CA TYR A 552 7.40 23.32 18.24
C TYR A 552 7.25 22.03 17.46
N TYR A 553 6.18 21.27 17.68
CA TYR A 553 5.93 20.02 16.96
C TYR A 553 4.53 20.00 16.39
N VAL A 554 4.39 19.33 15.26
CA VAL A 554 3.11 19.04 14.61
C VAL A 554 3.04 17.57 14.24
N LYS A 555 1.90 16.96 14.48
CA LYS A 555 1.64 15.55 14.14
C LYS A 555 0.21 15.40 13.62
N LEU A 556 0.02 14.57 12.61
CA LEU A 556 -1.32 14.14 12.20
C LEU A 556 -1.65 12.76 12.78
N ASN A 557 -2.91 12.52 13.10
CA ASN A 557 -3.40 11.17 13.40
C ASN A 557 -3.25 10.23 12.19
N LYS A 558 -3.42 8.92 12.41
CA LYS A 558 -3.27 7.87 11.38
C LYS A 558 -4.10 8.13 10.12
N ASP A 559 -5.32 8.65 10.29
CA ASP A 559 -6.25 8.94 9.19
C ASP A 559 -6.04 10.33 8.55
N LYS A 560 -5.07 11.11 9.05
CA LYS A 560 -4.74 12.46 8.58
C LYS A 560 -5.92 13.45 8.61
N THR A 561 -6.84 13.27 9.55
CA THR A 561 -8.03 14.10 9.76
C THR A 561 -7.87 15.10 10.90
N ILE A 562 -6.97 14.82 11.85
CA ILE A 562 -6.70 15.65 13.03
C ILE A 562 -5.22 16.04 13.04
N ILE A 563 -4.96 17.30 13.32
CA ILE A 563 -3.63 17.92 13.42
C ILE A 563 -3.40 18.30 14.88
N TYR A 564 -2.40 17.71 15.52
CA TYR A 564 -1.97 18.04 16.88
C TYR A 564 -0.75 18.95 16.82
N ILE A 565 -0.77 20.04 17.59
CA ILE A 565 0.35 20.97 17.71
C ILE A 565 0.69 21.17 19.18
N SER A 566 1.96 21.00 19.54
CA SER A 566 2.47 21.31 20.88
C SER A 566 2.96 22.76 20.94
N TYR A 567 2.50 23.48 21.96
CA TYR A 567 2.90 24.85 22.24
C TYR A 567 3.73 24.87 23.51
N ASN A 568 5.04 25.02 23.36
CA ASN A 568 5.99 24.94 24.47
C ASN A 568 5.72 26.03 25.52
N LYS A 569 5.59 27.26 25.05
CA LYS A 569 5.08 28.37 25.86
C LYS A 569 3.56 28.26 25.92
N GLY A 570 3.00 28.37 27.11
CA GLY A 570 1.57 28.13 27.37
C GLY A 570 1.21 26.68 27.73
N ASN A 571 2.19 25.77 27.80
CA ASN A 571 2.06 24.42 28.37
C ASN A 571 0.83 23.63 27.88
N LYS A 572 0.58 23.65 26.56
CA LYS A 572 -0.62 23.07 25.98
C LYS A 572 -0.36 22.34 24.66
N MET A 573 -1.30 21.48 24.32
CA MET A 573 -1.44 20.90 22.98
C MET A 573 -2.81 21.27 22.44
N VAL A 574 -2.89 21.65 21.17
CA VAL A 574 -4.17 21.93 20.51
C VAL A 574 -4.37 20.95 19.37
N ALA A 575 -5.57 20.37 19.29
CA ALA A 575 -6.01 19.52 18.20
C ALA A 575 -6.89 20.34 17.24
N TYR A 576 -6.58 20.29 15.96
CA TYR A 576 -7.31 20.95 14.89
C TYR A 576 -7.87 19.93 13.89
N ASN A 577 -9.00 20.24 13.26
CA ASN A 577 -9.38 19.54 12.03
C ASN A 577 -8.57 20.07 10.83
N THR A 578 -8.71 19.44 9.66
CA THR A 578 -8.04 19.89 8.42
C THR A 578 -8.46 21.27 7.93
N SER A 579 -9.58 21.80 8.44
CA SER A 579 -10.08 23.15 8.16
C SER A 579 -9.56 24.18 9.17
N TRP A 580 -8.65 23.81 10.06
CA TRP A 580 -8.04 24.67 11.09
C TRP A 580 -8.97 25.12 12.21
N ASN A 581 -10.11 24.44 12.39
CA ASN A 581 -10.96 24.64 13.56
C ASN A 581 -10.42 23.84 14.73
N VAL A 582 -10.39 24.46 15.91
CA VAL A 582 -10.01 23.80 17.17
C VAL A 582 -11.05 22.73 17.49
N LEU A 583 -10.58 21.49 17.68
CA LEU A 583 -11.37 20.37 18.17
C LEU A 583 -11.35 20.33 19.70
N PHE A 584 -10.15 20.42 20.30
CA PHE A 584 -9.96 20.54 21.73
C PHE A 584 -8.57 21.12 22.05
N THR A 585 -8.42 21.63 23.27
CA THR A 585 -7.15 22.06 23.85
C THR A 585 -6.87 21.21 25.07
N TYR A 586 -5.70 20.59 25.12
CA TYR A 586 -5.22 19.83 26.27
C TYR A 586 -4.24 20.68 27.09
N THR A 587 -4.53 20.79 28.37
CA THR A 587 -3.71 21.42 29.41
C THR A 587 -3.77 20.57 30.66
N ASP A 588 -2.67 20.49 31.38
CA ASP A 588 -2.58 19.73 32.61
C ASP A 588 -1.62 20.43 33.57
N GLN A 589 -1.89 20.38 34.88
CA GLN A 589 -1.03 21.01 35.89
C GLN A 589 0.36 20.39 35.91
N ASP A 590 0.44 19.09 35.58
CA ASP A 590 1.69 18.35 35.55
C ASP A 590 2.37 18.37 34.17
N MET A 591 1.81 19.04 33.16
CA MET A 591 2.39 19.15 31.82
C MET A 591 3.18 20.46 31.66
N ASN A 592 4.51 20.38 31.67
CA ASN A 592 5.38 21.54 31.43
C ASN A 592 6.34 21.30 30.26
N GLY A 593 6.41 22.30 29.37
CA GLY A 593 7.27 22.26 28.19
C GLY A 593 6.88 21.13 27.23
N PRO A 594 5.66 21.12 26.67
CA PRO A 594 5.23 20.11 25.71
C PRO A 594 6.13 20.14 24.48
N ARG A 595 6.55 18.95 24.02
CA ARG A 595 7.45 18.75 22.88
C ARG A 595 6.92 17.70 21.90
N GLY A 596 7.62 16.56 21.75
CA GLY A 596 7.28 15.54 20.79
C GLY A 596 5.86 14.99 21.03
N ILE A 597 5.16 14.77 19.92
CA ILE A 597 3.81 14.23 19.87
C ILE A 597 3.83 13.03 18.94
N ASP A 598 3.22 11.93 19.38
CA ASP A 598 2.87 10.83 18.50
C ASP A 598 1.52 10.21 18.87
N THR A 599 1.00 9.37 17.99
CA THR A 599 -0.31 8.71 18.19
C THR A 599 -0.19 7.21 18.06
N ASP A 600 -0.90 6.46 18.90
CA ASP A 600 -0.99 5.01 18.78
C ASP A 600 -1.96 4.56 17.66
N ARG A 601 -2.12 3.24 17.48
CA ARG A 601 -2.98 2.64 16.44
C ARG A 601 -4.48 2.87 16.65
N VAL A 602 -4.92 3.21 17.86
CA VAL A 602 -6.33 3.46 18.19
C VAL A 602 -6.65 4.95 18.28
N GLY A 603 -5.66 5.82 18.09
CA GLY A 603 -5.81 7.27 18.03
C GLY A 603 -5.57 8.01 19.34
N ASN A 604 -5.05 7.36 20.39
CA ASN A 604 -4.62 8.08 21.59
C ASN A 604 -3.34 8.87 21.27
N THR A 605 -3.24 10.06 21.83
CA THR A 605 -2.10 10.96 21.65
C THR A 605 -1.15 10.87 22.83
N PHE A 606 0.14 10.84 22.56
CA PHE A 606 1.20 10.75 23.53
C PHE A 606 2.01 12.04 23.44
N LEU A 607 2.09 12.77 24.56
CA LEU A 607 2.71 14.09 24.62
C LEU A 607 3.85 14.09 25.64
N CYS A 608 5.06 14.43 25.19
CA CYS A 608 6.21 14.60 26.07
C CYS A 608 6.20 15.97 26.75
N GLY A 609 6.24 16.00 28.08
CA GLY A 609 6.52 17.18 28.87
C GLY A 609 8.00 17.22 29.25
N SER A 610 8.80 17.98 28.50
CA SER A 610 10.26 17.97 28.68
C SER A 610 10.68 18.60 30.01
N SER A 611 9.94 19.62 30.46
CA SER A 611 10.25 20.34 31.71
C SER A 611 9.57 19.71 32.92
N SER A 612 8.51 18.92 32.71
CA SER A 612 7.84 18.12 33.75
C SER A 612 8.36 16.68 33.84
N PHE A 613 9.30 16.29 32.97
CA PHE A 613 9.93 14.95 32.97
C PHE A 613 8.92 13.81 32.87
N ASN A 614 7.90 13.99 32.03
CA ASN A 614 6.80 13.04 31.93
C ASN A 614 6.28 12.87 30.50
N VAL A 615 5.50 11.80 30.31
CA VAL A 615 4.79 11.53 29.05
C VAL A 615 3.33 11.22 29.36
N HIS A 616 2.43 12.05 28.83
CA HIS A 616 0.99 11.92 29.05
C HIS A 616 0.36 11.14 27.89
N GLN A 617 -0.51 10.20 28.22
CA GLN A 617 -1.41 9.53 27.28
C GLN A 617 -2.77 10.21 27.33
N ILE A 618 -3.22 10.70 26.18
CA ILE A 618 -4.42 11.50 26.01
C ILE A 618 -5.37 10.74 25.09
N SER A 619 -6.64 10.63 25.46
CA SER A 619 -7.67 9.97 24.67
C SER A 619 -8.02 10.76 23.41
N THR A 620 -8.75 10.13 22.50
CA THR A 620 -9.24 10.75 21.26
C THR A 620 -10.16 11.96 21.50
N ASP A 621 -10.82 12.03 22.66
CA ASP A 621 -11.65 13.16 23.08
C ASP A 621 -10.89 14.22 23.92
N GLY A 622 -9.55 14.09 24.01
CA GLY A 622 -8.69 15.11 24.63
C GLY A 622 -8.56 15.04 26.15
N LYS A 623 -8.95 13.92 26.78
CA LYS A 623 -8.83 13.72 28.24
C LYS A 623 -7.55 12.98 28.58
N LEU A 624 -6.97 13.29 29.74
CA LEU A 624 -5.86 12.50 30.29
C LEU A 624 -6.36 11.08 30.58
N ILE A 625 -5.71 10.08 29.98
CA ILE A 625 -5.89 8.67 30.34
C ILE A 625 -4.98 8.37 31.53
N LYS A 626 -3.69 8.65 31.39
CA LYS A 626 -2.67 8.47 32.44
C LYS A 626 -1.35 9.12 32.07
N VAL A 627 -0.49 9.28 33.07
CA VAL A 627 0.92 9.63 32.88
C VAL A 627 1.74 8.33 32.81
N LEU A 628 2.35 8.06 31.66
CA LEU A 628 3.03 6.79 31.37
C LEU A 628 4.45 6.73 31.92
N ILE A 629 5.17 7.83 31.72
CA ILE A 629 6.52 8.03 32.25
C ILE A 629 6.37 9.16 33.24
N THR A 630 6.69 8.89 34.49
CA THR A 630 6.75 9.89 35.56
C THR A 630 8.22 10.18 35.86
N LYS A 631 8.46 11.33 36.50
CA LYS A 631 9.78 11.74 36.99
C LYS A 631 10.47 10.57 37.73
N LYS A 632 11.47 9.94 37.10
CA LYS A 632 12.38 9.00 37.77
C LYS A 632 13.40 9.79 38.59
N GLU A 633 14.03 9.14 39.57
CA GLU A 633 15.11 9.71 40.39
C GLU A 633 16.28 10.26 39.56
N GLU A 634 16.47 9.78 38.33
CA GLU A 634 17.55 10.17 37.40
C GLU A 634 17.28 11.42 36.55
N MET A 635 16.13 12.10 36.69
CA MET A 635 15.83 13.39 36.00
C MET A 635 16.04 13.36 34.45
N LYS A 636 15.68 12.28 33.76
CA LYS A 636 15.83 12.19 32.29
C LYS A 636 14.72 13.01 31.59
N GLU A 637 15.08 14.07 30.86
CA GLU A 637 14.15 14.94 30.11
C GLU A 637 13.66 14.26 28.82
N PRO A 638 12.37 13.85 28.70
CA PRO A 638 11.87 13.26 27.47
C PRO A 638 11.70 14.34 26.39
N LEU A 639 12.28 14.10 25.21
CA LEU A 639 12.25 15.04 24.09
C LEU A 639 11.19 14.67 23.06
N THR A 640 11.17 13.41 22.64
CA THR A 640 10.16 12.89 21.72
C THR A 640 9.78 11.46 22.05
N ILE A 641 8.60 11.06 21.57
CA ILE A 641 8.09 9.70 21.61
C ILE A 641 7.78 9.27 20.17
N LYS A 642 8.07 8.01 19.83
CA LYS A 642 7.78 7.48 18.50
C LYS A 642 7.30 6.04 18.54
N PHE A 643 6.12 5.78 17.99
CA PHE A 643 5.60 4.44 17.82
C PHE A 643 6.31 3.68 16.70
N TYR A 644 6.48 2.38 16.92
CA TYR A 644 7.14 1.46 16.02
C TYR A 644 6.11 0.61 15.26
N GLY A 645 5.78 1.01 14.03
CA GLY A 645 4.85 0.27 13.17
C GLY A 645 3.44 0.13 13.76
N ASP A 646 2.77 -0.99 13.47
CA ASP A 646 1.47 -1.36 14.09
C ASP A 646 1.65 -2.12 15.42
N MET A 647 2.87 -2.19 15.96
CA MET A 647 3.13 -2.82 17.26
C MET A 647 2.78 -1.86 18.40
N ASP A 648 2.37 -2.44 19.53
CA ASP A 648 2.08 -1.72 20.77
C ASP A 648 3.40 -1.32 21.49
N ARG A 649 4.39 -0.82 20.73
CA ARG A 649 5.77 -0.51 21.15
C ARG A 649 6.16 0.91 20.73
N PHE A 650 6.88 1.63 21.60
CA PHE A 650 7.38 2.98 21.29
C PHE A 650 8.80 3.24 21.84
N PHE A 651 9.45 4.24 21.25
CA PHE A 651 10.72 4.81 21.72
C PHE A 651 10.46 6.10 22.47
N ALA A 652 11.14 6.31 23.59
CA ALA A 652 11.28 7.61 24.22
C ALA A 652 12.75 8.04 24.16
N THR A 653 13.00 9.28 23.74
CA THR A 653 14.36 9.84 23.64
C THR A 653 14.63 10.87 24.72
N TYR A 654 15.88 10.95 25.16
CA TYR A 654 16.30 11.83 26.25
C TYR A 654 17.47 12.73 25.85
N CYS A 655 17.67 13.82 26.62
CA CYS A 655 18.66 14.87 26.34
C CYS A 655 20.14 14.45 26.49
N ASN A 656 20.40 13.21 26.93
CA ASN A 656 21.73 12.62 27.05
C ASN A 656 22.09 11.66 25.90
N GLY A 657 21.16 11.40 24.97
CA GLY A 657 21.34 10.46 23.87
C GLY A 657 20.88 9.04 24.17
N ASP A 658 20.28 8.79 25.33
CA ASP A 658 19.63 7.51 25.62
C ASP A 658 18.31 7.41 24.87
N VAL A 659 18.03 6.21 24.38
CA VAL A 659 16.77 5.81 23.77
C VAL A 659 16.25 4.62 24.56
N GLU A 660 15.12 4.80 25.23
CA GLU A 660 14.44 3.73 25.94
C GLU A 660 13.29 3.19 25.07
N MET A 661 13.19 1.86 25.01
CA MET A 661 12.11 1.16 24.32
C MET A 661 11.10 0.64 25.32
N TYR A 662 9.82 0.82 25.01
CA TYR A 662 8.72 0.42 25.85
C TYR A 662 7.72 -0.45 25.09
N ASP A 663 7.29 -1.55 25.70
CA ASP A 663 6.13 -2.33 25.28
C ASP A 663 4.91 -1.98 26.13
N MET A 664 3.77 -1.78 25.48
CA MET A 664 2.48 -1.63 26.15
C MET A 664 1.93 -3.02 26.45
N CYS A 665 2.33 -3.57 27.60
CA CYS A 665 1.93 -4.89 28.09
C CYS A 665 0.67 -4.78 28.94
N GLY A 666 -0.31 -5.66 28.71
CA GLY A 666 -1.49 -5.79 29.57
C GLY A 666 -2.26 -7.05 29.32
#